data_AF-A0A2V1CV90-F1
#
_entry.id   AF-A0A2V1CV90-F1
#
_cell.length_a   1.000
_cell.length_b   1.000
_cell.length_c   1.000
_cell.angle_alpha   90.00
_cell.angle_beta   90.00
_cell.angle_gamma   90.00
#
_symmetry.space_group_name_H-M   'P 1'
#
loop_
_entity.id
_entity.type
_entity.pdbx_description
1 polymer ?
#
loop_
_entity_poly.entity_id
_entity_poly.type
_entity_poly.pdbx_seq_one_letter_code
_entity_poly.pdbx_strand_id
1 'polypeptide(L)'
;MDLCQVFDQELEQLGIETVQKETIHPRKSYKMNSSCADILLFASHKWNVTRPSILFDTKDVIEPTTTNKFWVDVQLRYGDYDSHDIERYVRAKYLDYTTDSMSIYPSATGLMIGIDLAYNLYSAYGQYFPGLKTLVQQAMAKIMKANPALYVLRERIRKGLQLYASESNQEFLNSQNYSELFSNQIQLFIDDTNVYRVTIHKTFEGNLTTKPINGAIFIFNPRTGQLFLKIIHTSVWAGQKRLGQLAKWKTAEEVAALIRSLPVEEQPKQLIVTRKGLLDPLEVHLLDFPNISIRASELQLPFQAAMKVEKLGDMILRATEPQMVLFNLYDEWLKSISSYTAFSRLILILRALHVNQDKTKLLLRPDKTVITQEHHIWPTLSDEDWIKVETQLRDLILNDYGKKNNVNTSSLTSSEVRDIILGMEISAPSMQRQQAAEIEKQQQEQQQLTAVTTKTQNVHGEDIIVTTTSQFEQQTFASKTEWRTRAIATSNLRTRANNIYISSDDIKEDDHFTYIMPKNVLKRFITIADLRVQVAGYLYGSSPPDNDQVKEIRCIVMVPQIGSTRDIQLPQQLPQHEYLENLEPLGIIHTVSGNEPPYMTAMDVTQHARLMNAHSSWDKKTISMTVSFTPGSVSLSSWALTPQGYKWGAENKDMGSDQPQGFSTSMGEKCQLLLSDKIRGYFLVPENNSWNYSFMGSAFGGIEKKPVHVKIDTPLPFYSGQHRPLHFQNFAEMEDLWADHDDNFA
;
A
#
# COMPACT_ATOMS: atom_id res chain seq x y z
N MET A 1 -2.25 12.52 -38.84
CA MET A 1 -2.96 13.43 -37.93
C MET A 1 -2.34 14.82 -37.99
N ASP A 2 -1.05 14.98 -37.71
CA ASP A 2 -0.37 16.28 -37.78
C ASP A 2 -0.57 17.00 -39.12
N LEU A 3 -0.42 16.29 -40.25
CA LEU A 3 -0.71 16.85 -41.56
C LEU A 3 -2.18 17.28 -41.74
N CYS A 4 -3.15 16.55 -41.17
CA CYS A 4 -4.56 16.96 -41.20
C CYS A 4 -4.74 18.29 -40.46
N GLN A 5 -4.14 18.45 -39.28
CA GLN A 5 -4.21 19.69 -38.50
C GLN A 5 -3.54 20.86 -39.24
N VAL A 6 -2.42 20.61 -39.92
CA VAL A 6 -1.75 21.62 -40.74
C VAL A 6 -2.63 22.07 -41.91
N PHE A 7 -3.27 21.14 -42.62
CA PHE A 7 -4.20 21.51 -43.71
C PHE A 7 -5.45 22.22 -43.20
N ASP A 8 -5.96 21.84 -42.03
CA ASP A 8 -7.13 22.45 -41.41
C ASP A 8 -6.89 23.91 -40.97
N GLN A 9 -5.63 24.26 -40.64
CA GLN A 9 -5.24 25.65 -40.34
C GLN A 9 -5.12 26.53 -41.60
N GLU A 10 -4.99 25.91 -42.78
CA GLU A 10 -4.68 26.59 -44.05
C GLU A 10 -5.83 26.49 -45.08
N LEU A 11 -7.06 26.25 -44.61
CA LEU A 11 -8.24 26.04 -45.47
C LEU A 11 -8.46 27.20 -46.45
N GLU A 12 -8.54 28.43 -45.93
CA GLU A 12 -8.81 29.62 -46.74
C GLU A 12 -7.66 29.93 -47.70
N GLN A 13 -6.42 29.89 -47.21
CA GLN A 13 -5.24 30.27 -47.98
C GLN A 13 -4.99 29.33 -49.17
N LEU A 14 -5.32 28.05 -49.02
CA LEU A 14 -5.17 27.04 -50.06
C LEU A 14 -6.46 26.78 -50.86
N GLY A 15 -7.57 27.41 -50.49
CA GLY A 15 -8.87 27.19 -51.13
C GLY A 15 -9.44 25.78 -50.91
N ILE A 16 -9.15 25.17 -49.75
CA ILE A 16 -9.66 23.86 -49.34
C ILE A 16 -11.03 24.04 -48.70
N GLU A 17 -12.04 23.31 -49.18
CA GLU A 17 -13.37 23.26 -48.59
C GLU A 17 -13.41 22.37 -47.35
N THR A 18 -12.78 21.20 -47.41
CA THR A 18 -12.77 20.23 -46.32
C THR A 18 -11.52 19.36 -46.37
N VAL A 19 -10.96 19.08 -45.20
CA VAL A 19 -9.88 18.11 -44.98
C VAL A 19 -10.48 16.86 -44.36
N GLN A 20 -10.54 15.77 -45.12
CA GLN A 20 -11.04 14.49 -44.65
C GLN A 20 -9.88 13.54 -44.37
N LYS A 21 -9.76 13.06 -43.12
CA LYS A 21 -8.93 11.89 -42.82
C LYS A 21 -9.69 10.63 -43.20
N GLU A 22 -9.07 9.80 -44.02
CA GLU A 22 -9.66 8.54 -44.44
C GLU A 22 -9.67 7.49 -43.33
N THR A 23 -10.59 6.53 -43.44
CA THR A 23 -10.61 5.36 -42.55
C THR A 23 -9.50 4.40 -42.97
N ILE A 24 -8.37 4.47 -42.28
CA ILE A 24 -7.16 3.72 -42.64
C ILE A 24 -7.26 2.28 -42.13
N HIS A 25 -6.97 1.31 -43.00
CA HIS A 25 -6.87 -0.09 -42.60
C HIS A 25 -5.75 -0.29 -41.56
N PRO A 26 -5.96 -1.06 -40.46
CA PRO A 26 -5.01 -1.15 -39.35
C PRO A 26 -3.58 -1.60 -39.70
N ARG A 27 -3.42 -2.26 -40.85
CA ARG A 27 -2.13 -2.79 -41.36
C ARG A 27 -1.54 -2.02 -42.52
N LYS A 28 -2.16 -0.91 -42.96
CA LYS A 28 -1.73 -0.15 -44.14
C LYS A 28 -0.28 0.34 -44.00
N SER A 29 0.08 0.84 -42.82
CA SER A 29 1.38 1.49 -42.56
C SER A 29 2.62 0.61 -42.81
N TYR A 30 2.46 -0.72 -42.85
CA TYR A 30 3.54 -1.67 -43.17
C TYR A 30 3.23 -2.56 -44.37
N LYS A 31 2.21 -2.21 -45.17
CA LYS A 31 1.87 -2.90 -46.41
C LYS A 31 2.66 -2.28 -47.57
N MET A 32 3.72 -2.95 -48.00
CA MET A 32 4.70 -2.42 -48.96
C MET A 32 4.40 -2.72 -50.45
N ASN A 33 3.29 -3.40 -50.74
CA ASN A 33 2.92 -3.82 -52.09
C ASN A 33 1.73 -3.04 -52.69
N SER A 34 0.93 -2.35 -51.88
CA SER A 34 -0.21 -1.56 -52.33
C SER A 34 -0.58 -0.54 -51.27
N SER A 35 -1.20 0.58 -51.65
CA SER A 35 -1.63 1.62 -50.71
C SER A 35 -3.01 2.18 -51.05
N CYS A 36 -3.48 3.11 -50.21
CA CYS A 36 -4.69 3.91 -50.38
C CYS A 36 -4.44 5.33 -49.85
N ALA A 37 -5.32 6.29 -50.09
CA ALA A 37 -5.18 7.64 -49.54
C ALA A 37 -5.29 7.64 -47.99
N ASP A 38 -4.49 8.48 -47.31
CA ASP A 38 -4.65 8.76 -45.86
C ASP A 38 -5.50 10.01 -45.61
N ILE A 39 -5.34 11.02 -46.47
CA ILE A 39 -6.02 12.30 -46.37
C ILE A 39 -6.60 12.62 -47.75
N LEU A 40 -7.83 13.13 -47.77
CA LEU A 40 -8.48 13.64 -48.96
C LEU A 40 -8.83 15.12 -48.74
N LEU A 41 -8.39 15.95 -49.67
CA LEU A 41 -8.66 17.39 -49.70
C LEU A 41 -9.69 17.69 -50.78
N PHE A 42 -10.71 18.44 -50.42
CA PHE A 42 -11.74 18.92 -51.35
C PHE A 42 -11.49 20.38 -51.68
N ALA A 43 -11.48 20.73 -52.96
CA ALA A 43 -11.31 22.11 -53.39
C ALA A 43 -12.64 22.87 -53.32
N SER A 44 -12.62 24.10 -52.80
CA SER A 44 -13.77 25.02 -52.82
C SER A 44 -14.24 25.35 -54.25
N HIS A 45 -13.30 25.39 -55.20
CA HIS A 45 -13.56 25.58 -56.62
C HIS A 45 -12.83 24.51 -57.44
N LYS A 46 -11.66 24.86 -58.00
CA LYS A 46 -10.81 23.96 -58.77
C LYS A 46 -9.35 24.35 -58.56
N TRP A 47 -8.47 23.37 -58.39
CA TRP A 47 -7.04 23.58 -58.42
C TRP A 47 -6.47 23.25 -59.78
N ASN A 48 -5.63 24.14 -60.31
CA ASN A 48 -4.70 23.77 -61.37
C ASN A 48 -3.53 23.02 -60.73
N VAL A 49 -3.16 21.87 -61.29
CA VAL A 49 -2.10 21.02 -60.74
C VAL A 49 -0.86 20.99 -61.63
N THR A 50 0.30 20.80 -61.01
CA THR A 50 1.57 20.60 -61.72
C THR A 50 1.69 19.18 -62.26
N ARG A 51 2.67 18.96 -63.15
CA ARG A 51 3.23 17.62 -63.36
C ARG A 51 3.76 17.03 -62.05
N PRO A 52 3.78 15.70 -61.89
CA PRO A 52 4.40 15.07 -60.74
C PRO A 52 5.88 15.45 -60.61
N SER A 53 6.25 16.09 -59.50
CA SER A 53 7.61 16.56 -59.21
C SER A 53 8.04 16.16 -57.80
N ILE A 54 9.32 16.33 -57.51
CA ILE A 54 9.87 16.16 -56.15
C ILE A 54 9.54 17.40 -55.31
N LEU A 55 9.49 17.24 -53.98
CA LEU A 55 9.17 18.28 -53.00
C LEU A 55 10.06 19.53 -53.09
N PHE A 56 11.36 19.34 -53.33
CA PHE A 56 12.35 20.42 -53.37
C PHE A 56 12.67 20.92 -54.78
N ASP A 57 11.94 20.43 -55.79
CA ASP A 57 12.05 20.97 -57.14
C ASP A 57 11.44 22.38 -57.22
N THR A 58 12.13 23.27 -57.93
CA THR A 58 11.81 24.70 -58.03
C THR A 58 11.16 25.07 -59.37
N LYS A 59 11.18 24.16 -60.35
CA LYS A 59 10.67 24.42 -61.71
C LYS A 59 9.29 23.79 -61.92
N ASP A 60 8.31 24.29 -61.18
CA ASP A 60 6.93 23.84 -61.32
C ASP A 60 6.26 24.46 -62.55
N VAL A 61 5.76 23.59 -63.43
CA VAL A 61 4.90 23.98 -64.54
C VAL A 61 3.50 23.49 -64.25
N ILE A 62 2.58 24.44 -64.10
CA ILE A 62 1.15 24.17 -63.93
C ILE A 62 0.59 23.69 -65.26
N GLU A 63 -0.09 22.55 -65.25
CA GLU A 63 -0.77 22.01 -66.41
C GLU A 63 -2.21 22.55 -66.50
N PRO A 64 -2.84 22.53 -67.69
CA PRO A 64 -4.27 22.87 -67.85
C PRO A 64 -5.21 21.85 -67.16
N THR A 65 -4.66 20.80 -66.55
CA THR A 65 -5.40 19.81 -65.77
C THR A 65 -5.92 20.44 -64.48
N THR A 66 -7.23 20.34 -64.26
CA THR A 66 -7.89 20.82 -63.04
C THR A 66 -8.43 19.66 -62.21
N THR A 67 -8.43 19.82 -60.89
CA THR A 67 -8.97 18.82 -59.95
C THR A 67 -9.78 19.47 -58.84
N ASN A 68 -10.75 18.72 -58.32
CA ASN A 68 -11.57 19.08 -57.16
C ASN A 68 -11.25 18.21 -55.93
N LYS A 69 -10.53 17.11 -56.12
CA LYS A 69 -10.18 16.14 -55.07
C LYS A 69 -8.69 15.87 -55.13
N PHE A 70 -8.00 16.02 -54.02
CA PHE A 70 -6.56 15.82 -53.95
C PHE A 70 -6.22 14.90 -52.79
N TRP A 71 -5.54 13.78 -53.05
CA TRP A 71 -5.19 12.83 -52.00
C TRP A 71 -3.76 13.01 -51.50
N VAL A 72 -3.53 12.67 -50.24
CA VAL A 72 -2.19 12.55 -49.64
C VAL A 72 -2.03 11.15 -49.06
N ASP A 73 -0.89 10.52 -49.36
CA ASP A 73 -0.51 9.19 -48.86
C ASP A 73 0.86 9.29 -48.18
N VAL A 74 0.95 8.79 -46.93
CA VAL A 74 2.17 8.81 -46.12
C VAL A 74 2.74 7.41 -46.02
N GLN A 75 3.93 7.23 -46.62
CA GLN A 75 4.66 5.98 -46.66
C GLN A 75 5.81 5.99 -45.65
N LEU A 76 5.84 4.97 -44.79
CA LEU A 76 6.96 4.75 -43.88
C LEU A 76 7.92 3.73 -44.50
N ARG A 77 9.21 3.95 -44.29
CA ARG A 77 10.28 3.06 -44.75
C ARG A 77 11.31 2.91 -43.65
N TYR A 78 11.95 1.74 -43.60
CA TYR A 78 13.15 1.54 -42.81
C TYR A 78 14.28 1.17 -43.76
N GLY A 79 15.14 2.13 -44.10
CA GLY A 79 16.22 1.94 -45.06
C GLY A 79 17.39 1.12 -44.54
N ASP A 80 18.23 0.69 -45.47
CA ASP A 80 19.52 0.06 -45.22
C ASP A 80 20.65 0.82 -45.94
N TYR A 81 21.88 0.35 -45.79
CA TYR A 81 23.05 1.01 -46.38
C TYR A 81 22.95 1.13 -47.90
N ASP A 82 22.47 0.08 -48.58
CA ASP A 82 22.42 0.01 -50.04
C ASP A 82 21.23 0.80 -50.62
N SER A 83 20.17 0.96 -49.84
CA SER A 83 18.94 1.62 -50.23
C SER A 83 18.46 2.53 -49.10
N HIS A 84 18.77 3.82 -49.19
CA HIS A 84 18.30 4.87 -48.27
C HIS A 84 17.92 6.19 -48.97
N ASP A 85 17.96 6.22 -50.32
CA ASP A 85 17.49 7.35 -51.09
C ASP A 85 15.95 7.40 -51.10
N ILE A 86 15.42 8.26 -50.23
CA ILE A 86 13.99 8.43 -50.04
C ILE A 86 13.30 9.08 -51.25
N GLU A 87 13.98 9.92 -52.04
CA GLU A 87 13.38 10.58 -53.20
C GLU A 87 13.10 9.56 -54.30
N ARG A 88 14.10 8.72 -54.57
CA ARG A 88 13.96 7.63 -55.53
C ARG A 88 12.89 6.64 -55.10
N TYR A 89 12.82 6.32 -53.82
CA TYR A 89 11.81 5.40 -53.27
C TYR A 89 10.39 5.94 -53.45
N VAL A 90 10.12 7.17 -53.02
CA VAL A 90 8.78 7.77 -53.07
C VAL A 90 8.32 7.95 -54.50
N ARG A 91 9.22 8.34 -55.41
CA ARG A 91 8.92 8.43 -56.84
C ARG A 91 8.55 7.07 -57.42
N ALA A 92 9.34 6.03 -57.13
CA ALA A 92 9.06 4.67 -57.62
C ALA A 92 7.69 4.19 -57.11
N LYS A 93 7.43 4.32 -55.80
CA LYS A 93 6.16 3.91 -55.20
C LYS A 93 4.96 4.71 -55.69
N TYR A 94 5.10 6.01 -55.91
CA TYR A 94 4.04 6.82 -56.50
C TYR A 94 3.68 6.29 -57.89
N LEU A 95 4.67 6.05 -58.75
CA LEU A 95 4.43 5.55 -60.11
C LEU A 95 3.84 4.14 -60.10
N ASP A 96 4.37 3.25 -59.25
CA ASP A 96 3.87 1.89 -59.10
C ASP A 96 2.41 1.89 -58.63
N TYR A 97 2.08 2.61 -57.54
CA TYR A 97 0.74 2.55 -56.94
C TYR A 97 -0.32 3.35 -57.71
N THR A 98 0.07 4.35 -58.50
CA THR A 98 -0.89 5.10 -59.33
C THR A 98 -1.20 4.41 -60.66
N THR A 99 -0.33 3.48 -61.09
CA THR A 99 -0.54 2.69 -62.32
C THR A 99 -1.07 1.28 -62.04
N ASP A 100 -0.80 0.73 -60.86
CA ASP A 100 -1.27 -0.58 -60.43
C ASP A 100 -2.76 -0.58 -60.04
N SER A 101 -3.47 -1.63 -60.47
CA SER A 101 -4.90 -1.84 -60.20
C SER A 101 -5.20 -2.30 -58.76
N MET A 102 -4.20 -2.76 -58.00
CA MET A 102 -4.41 -3.16 -56.60
C MET A 102 -4.50 -1.98 -55.64
N SER A 103 -3.94 -0.82 -56.00
CA SER A 103 -3.98 0.40 -55.20
C SER A 103 -5.10 1.31 -55.71
N ILE A 104 -5.93 1.80 -54.80
CA ILE A 104 -7.10 2.60 -55.15
C ILE A 104 -6.97 3.99 -54.51
N TYR A 105 -6.91 5.01 -55.35
CA TYR A 105 -6.92 6.41 -54.94
C TYR A 105 -8.21 7.11 -55.38
N PRO A 106 -8.77 8.04 -54.58
CA PRO A 106 -10.06 8.67 -54.88
C PRO A 106 -10.05 9.64 -56.09
N SER A 107 -8.86 10.04 -56.56
CA SER A 107 -8.67 10.88 -57.74
C SER A 107 -7.32 10.60 -58.39
N ALA A 108 -7.14 11.04 -59.64
CA ALA A 108 -5.87 10.90 -60.37
C ALA A 108 -4.77 11.85 -59.87
N THR A 109 -5.11 12.79 -58.98
CA THR A 109 -4.22 13.87 -58.53
C THR A 109 -3.92 13.74 -57.04
N GLY A 110 -2.65 13.66 -56.68
CA GLY A 110 -2.26 13.59 -55.28
C GLY A 110 -0.76 13.65 -55.04
N LEU A 111 -0.40 13.50 -53.77
CA LEU A 111 0.95 13.62 -53.25
C LEU A 111 1.29 12.41 -52.37
N MET A 112 2.42 11.78 -52.63
CA MET A 112 2.98 10.76 -51.75
C MET A 112 4.15 11.34 -50.96
N ILE A 113 4.11 11.18 -49.64
CA ILE A 113 5.16 11.62 -48.71
C ILE A 113 5.84 10.37 -48.15
N GLY A 114 7.15 10.27 -48.28
CA GLY A 114 7.93 9.19 -47.69
C GLY A 114 8.78 9.66 -46.53
N ILE A 115 8.86 8.82 -45.49
CA ILE A 115 9.73 9.02 -44.33
C ILE A 115 10.60 7.77 -44.16
N ASP A 116 11.92 7.94 -44.20
CA ASP A 116 12.87 6.91 -43.81
C ASP A 116 13.15 7.01 -42.30
N LEU A 117 12.67 6.02 -41.57
CA LEU A 117 12.75 5.94 -40.12
C LEU A 117 14.17 5.62 -39.61
N ALA A 118 15.01 4.96 -40.43
CA ALA A 118 16.37 4.60 -40.04
C ALA A 118 17.32 5.77 -40.22
N TYR A 119 17.22 6.47 -41.37
CA TYR A 119 18.09 7.59 -41.72
C TYR A 119 17.52 8.96 -41.35
N ASN A 120 16.29 9.00 -40.84
CA ASN A 120 15.58 10.23 -40.47
C ASN A 120 15.44 11.22 -41.63
N LEU A 121 15.27 10.69 -42.85
CA LEU A 121 15.10 11.44 -44.10
C LEU A 121 13.63 11.49 -44.50
N TYR A 122 13.23 12.52 -45.24
CA TYR A 122 11.91 12.59 -45.83
C TYR A 122 11.97 13.23 -47.23
N SER A 123 11.04 12.87 -48.08
CA SER A 123 10.78 13.57 -49.34
C SER A 123 9.34 13.32 -49.77
N ALA A 124 8.88 14.03 -50.79
CA ALA A 124 7.57 13.81 -51.36
C ALA A 124 7.64 13.84 -52.89
N TYR A 125 6.81 13.03 -53.54
CA TYR A 125 6.66 13.00 -54.99
C TYR A 125 5.19 12.93 -55.35
N GLY A 126 4.79 13.73 -56.33
CA GLY A 126 3.42 13.82 -56.79
C GLY A 126 3.12 15.18 -57.37
N GLN A 127 1.85 15.45 -57.59
CA GLN A 127 1.40 16.72 -58.13
C GLN A 127 1.30 17.77 -57.03
N TYR A 128 1.33 19.05 -57.40
CA TYR A 128 1.14 20.16 -56.48
C TYR A 128 0.10 21.13 -57.04
N PHE A 129 -0.74 21.67 -56.16
CA PHE A 129 -1.52 22.87 -56.45
C PHE A 129 -0.83 24.09 -55.79
N PRO A 130 -1.14 25.33 -56.23
CA PRO A 130 -0.48 26.53 -55.72
C PRO A 130 -0.49 26.61 -54.19
N GLY A 131 0.68 26.85 -53.59
CA GLY A 131 0.87 26.95 -52.13
C GLY A 131 1.15 25.63 -51.41
N LEU A 132 0.72 24.48 -51.94
CA LEU A 132 0.87 23.17 -51.28
C LEU A 132 2.33 22.82 -51.00
N LYS A 133 3.21 23.02 -52.00
CA LYS A 133 4.62 22.61 -51.91
C LYS A 133 5.34 23.32 -50.75
N THR A 134 5.17 24.62 -50.62
CA THR A 134 5.76 25.42 -49.53
C THR A 134 5.21 24.99 -48.16
N LEU A 135 3.89 24.74 -48.07
CA LEU A 135 3.29 24.26 -46.83
C LEU A 135 3.87 22.91 -46.41
N VAL A 136 3.93 21.94 -47.32
CA VAL A 136 4.45 20.59 -47.02
C VAL A 136 5.93 20.65 -46.61
N GLN A 137 6.75 21.50 -47.24
CA GLN A 137 8.15 21.69 -46.83
C GLN A 137 8.26 22.17 -45.37
N GLN A 138 7.50 23.19 -44.99
CA GLN A 138 7.51 23.72 -43.62
C GLN A 138 6.92 22.72 -42.61
N ALA A 139 5.81 22.08 -42.98
CA ALA A 139 5.12 21.11 -42.16
C ALA A 139 5.99 19.89 -41.86
N MET A 140 6.60 19.29 -42.89
CA MET A 140 7.44 18.10 -42.72
C MET A 140 8.71 18.40 -41.94
N ALA A 141 9.34 19.56 -42.15
CA ALA A 141 10.47 19.98 -41.31
C ALA A 141 10.10 20.05 -39.82
N LYS A 142 8.92 20.59 -39.51
CA LYS A 142 8.40 20.66 -38.13
C LYS A 142 8.02 19.30 -37.57
N ILE A 143 7.30 18.47 -38.33
CA ILE A 143 6.87 17.12 -37.94
C ILE A 143 8.10 16.24 -37.67
N MET A 144 9.09 16.22 -38.57
CA MET A 144 10.32 15.46 -38.36
C MET A 144 11.02 15.89 -37.08
N LYS A 145 11.02 17.18 -36.73
CA LYS A 145 11.67 17.65 -35.51
C LYS A 145 10.88 17.34 -34.23
N ALA A 146 9.57 17.59 -34.23
CA ALA A 146 8.77 17.71 -33.01
C ALA A 146 7.72 16.61 -32.80
N ASN A 147 7.58 15.65 -33.73
CA ASN A 147 6.58 14.60 -33.59
C ASN A 147 6.93 13.64 -32.43
N PRO A 148 6.00 13.42 -31.47
CA PRO A 148 6.26 12.56 -30.30
C PRO A 148 6.57 11.10 -30.65
N ALA A 149 5.92 10.52 -31.67
CA ALA A 149 6.18 9.13 -32.06
C ALA A 149 7.57 8.94 -32.66
N LEU A 150 8.03 9.90 -33.48
CA LEU A 150 9.40 9.91 -34.00
C LEU A 150 10.43 10.16 -32.88
N TYR A 151 10.10 10.98 -31.89
CA TYR A 151 10.94 11.15 -30.70
C TYR A 151 11.10 9.83 -29.94
N VAL A 152 10.01 9.13 -29.64
CA VAL A 152 10.04 7.81 -28.96
C VAL A 152 10.86 6.79 -29.77
N LEU A 153 10.74 6.77 -31.11
CA LEU A 153 11.56 5.92 -31.97
C LEU A 153 13.05 6.22 -31.78
N ARG A 154 13.45 7.49 -31.86
CA ARG A 154 14.85 7.90 -31.70
C ARG A 154 15.40 7.57 -30.32
N GLU A 155 14.62 7.80 -29.27
CA GLU A 155 14.99 7.46 -27.89
C GLU A 155 15.18 5.95 -27.72
N ARG A 156 14.31 5.12 -28.31
CA ARG A 156 14.49 3.66 -28.30
C ARG A 156 15.75 3.22 -29.04
N ILE A 157 16.04 3.83 -30.19
CA ILE A 157 17.29 3.56 -30.93
C ILE A 157 18.49 3.97 -30.09
N ARG A 158 18.51 5.17 -29.50
CA ARG A 158 19.57 5.66 -28.60
C ARG A 158 19.77 4.72 -27.40
N LYS A 159 18.70 4.35 -26.70
CA LYS A 159 18.74 3.38 -25.59
C LYS A 159 19.29 2.02 -26.03
N GLY A 160 18.86 1.52 -27.20
CA GLY A 160 19.37 0.26 -27.77
C GLY A 160 20.85 0.33 -28.12
N LEU A 161 21.33 1.48 -28.60
CA LEU A 161 22.73 1.76 -28.89
C LEU A 161 23.54 2.23 -27.67
N GLN A 162 22.90 2.40 -26.51
CA GLN A 162 23.50 2.92 -25.27
C GLN A 162 24.13 4.31 -25.43
N LEU A 163 23.54 5.16 -26.27
CA LEU A 163 23.94 6.55 -26.48
C LEU A 163 23.16 7.45 -25.53
N TYR A 164 23.87 8.17 -24.65
CA TYR A 164 23.27 9.13 -23.71
C TYR A 164 23.75 10.54 -24.05
N ALA A 165 22.80 11.45 -24.31
CA ALA A 165 23.06 12.87 -24.49
C ALA A 165 22.50 13.64 -23.29
N SER A 166 23.19 14.68 -22.85
CA SER A 166 22.67 15.63 -21.85
C SER A 166 21.67 16.58 -22.52
N GLU A 167 20.50 16.08 -22.89
CA GLU A 167 19.39 16.95 -23.27
C GLU A 167 18.78 17.60 -22.02
N SER A 168 18.21 18.81 -22.18
CA SER A 168 17.51 19.54 -21.13
C SER A 168 16.22 18.81 -20.76
N ASN A 169 16.32 17.78 -19.93
CA ASN A 169 15.17 17.07 -19.41
C ASN A 169 14.28 18.02 -18.62
N GLN A 170 12.96 17.84 -18.77
CA GLN A 170 11.98 18.50 -17.91
C GLN A 170 12.34 18.20 -16.45
N GLU A 171 12.51 19.23 -15.63
CA GLU A 171 12.93 19.06 -14.23
C GLU A 171 11.99 18.11 -13.50
N PHE A 172 12.53 17.17 -12.72
CA PHE A 172 11.69 16.28 -11.92
C PHE A 172 10.96 17.07 -10.83
N LEU A 173 9.84 16.52 -10.36
CA LEU A 173 9.17 17.05 -9.19
C LEU A 173 10.04 16.77 -7.96
N ASN A 174 10.43 17.81 -7.24
CA ASN A 174 11.27 17.78 -6.05
C ASN A 174 10.74 18.75 -4.98
N SER A 175 11.44 18.90 -3.85
CA SER A 175 10.97 19.75 -2.75
C SER A 175 11.02 21.26 -3.06
N GLN A 176 11.79 21.68 -4.07
CA GLN A 176 11.94 23.09 -4.46
C GLN A 176 10.79 23.57 -5.34
N ASN A 177 10.34 22.73 -6.28
CA ASN A 177 9.25 23.04 -7.22
C ASN A 177 7.89 22.40 -6.82
N TYR A 178 7.80 21.81 -5.63
CA TYR A 178 6.60 21.19 -5.08
C TYR A 178 5.34 22.08 -5.06
N SER A 179 5.50 23.41 -4.95
CA SER A 179 4.38 24.36 -4.96
C SER A 179 3.66 24.44 -6.31
N GLU A 180 4.30 24.05 -7.41
CA GLU A 180 3.71 24.06 -8.77
C GLU A 180 2.47 23.16 -8.88
N LEU A 181 2.37 22.14 -8.02
CA LEU A 181 1.24 21.19 -7.96
C LEU A 181 -0.12 21.88 -7.75
N PHE A 182 -0.11 23.09 -7.18
CA PHE A 182 -1.32 23.82 -6.79
C PHE A 182 -1.65 24.97 -7.75
N SER A 183 -1.06 24.97 -8.94
CA SER A 183 -1.40 25.91 -10.01
C SER A 183 -2.81 25.64 -10.58
N ASN A 184 -3.28 26.55 -11.44
CA ASN A 184 -4.57 26.39 -12.12
C ASN A 184 -4.58 25.24 -13.15
N GLN A 185 -3.42 24.68 -13.49
CA GLN A 185 -3.32 23.52 -14.39
C GLN A 185 -3.80 22.25 -13.69
N ILE A 186 -4.54 21.41 -14.41
CA ILE A 186 -4.95 20.09 -13.92
C ILE A 186 -3.74 19.16 -14.02
N GLN A 187 -3.31 18.66 -12.86
CA GLN A 187 -2.19 17.74 -12.73
C GLN A 187 -2.66 16.47 -12.04
N LEU A 188 -2.24 15.30 -12.52
CA LEU A 188 -2.59 14.01 -11.93
C LEU A 188 -1.34 13.23 -11.55
N PHE A 189 -1.26 12.81 -10.29
CA PHE A 189 -0.31 11.79 -9.86
C PHE A 189 -0.77 10.43 -10.31
N ILE A 190 0.17 9.60 -10.76
CA ILE A 190 -0.07 8.20 -11.10
C ILE A 190 0.89 7.35 -10.27
N ASP A 191 0.33 6.53 -9.39
CA ASP A 191 1.07 5.53 -8.63
C ASP A 191 0.63 4.11 -9.01
N ASP A 192 1.59 3.32 -9.50
CA ASP A 192 1.40 1.94 -9.96
C ASP A 192 1.94 0.92 -8.94
N THR A 193 2.26 1.35 -7.73
CA THR A 193 2.86 0.50 -6.68
C THR A 193 1.96 -0.67 -6.28
N ASN A 194 0.65 -0.44 -6.20
CA ASN A 194 -0.33 -1.44 -5.77
C ASN A 194 -1.09 -2.12 -6.93
N VAL A 195 -0.61 -2.00 -8.17
CA VAL A 195 -1.29 -2.56 -9.35
C VAL A 195 -1.15 -4.08 -9.40
N TYR A 196 0.08 -4.59 -9.30
CA TYR A 196 0.35 -6.02 -9.27
C TYR A 196 0.81 -6.42 -7.87
N ARG A 197 -0.07 -7.12 -7.14
CA ARG A 197 0.14 -7.53 -5.76
C ARG A 197 0.07 -9.04 -5.65
N VAL A 198 0.89 -9.60 -4.79
CA VAL A 198 0.96 -11.05 -4.56
C VAL A 198 0.92 -11.38 -3.08
N THR A 199 0.33 -12.53 -2.77
CA THR A 199 0.53 -13.22 -1.49
C THR A 199 1.57 -14.31 -1.70
N ILE A 200 2.56 -14.34 -0.81
CA ILE A 200 3.65 -15.31 -0.87
C ILE A 200 3.28 -16.49 0.02
N HIS A 201 3.35 -17.71 -0.53
CA HIS A 201 3.11 -18.96 0.17
C HIS A 201 4.35 -19.83 0.02
N LYS A 202 4.95 -20.24 1.13
CA LYS A 202 6.04 -21.22 1.13
C LYS A 202 5.43 -22.61 0.93
N THR A 203 5.89 -23.33 -0.08
CA THR A 203 5.47 -24.72 -0.32
C THR A 203 6.16 -25.64 0.68
N PHE A 204 5.67 -26.88 0.75
CA PHE A 204 6.24 -27.92 1.60
C PHE A 204 7.73 -28.17 1.32
N GLU A 205 8.14 -28.08 0.06
CA GLU A 205 9.53 -28.23 -0.41
C GLU A 205 10.42 -27.01 -0.10
N GLY A 206 9.87 -25.98 0.56
CA GLY A 206 10.57 -24.74 0.87
C GLY A 206 10.55 -23.68 -0.23
N ASN A 207 9.97 -23.96 -1.40
CA ASN A 207 9.87 -23.02 -2.51
C ASN A 207 8.87 -21.89 -2.21
N LEU A 208 9.22 -20.66 -2.57
CA LEU A 208 8.31 -19.51 -2.45
C LEU A 208 7.43 -19.43 -3.70
N THR A 209 6.12 -19.68 -3.54
CA THR A 209 5.12 -19.49 -4.60
C THR A 209 4.33 -18.21 -4.38
N THR A 210 3.92 -17.56 -5.46
CA THR A 210 3.18 -16.29 -5.40
C THR A 210 1.79 -16.46 -5.99
N LYS A 211 0.77 -15.96 -5.30
CA LYS A 211 -0.61 -15.91 -5.81
C LYS A 211 -1.04 -14.45 -5.96
N PRO A 212 -1.45 -14.01 -7.16
CA PRO A 212 -1.90 -12.64 -7.36
C PRO A 212 -3.17 -12.35 -6.56
N ILE A 213 -3.29 -11.13 -6.07
CA ILE A 213 -4.50 -10.59 -5.44
C ILE A 213 -4.92 -9.32 -6.19
N ASN A 214 -6.13 -8.83 -5.90
CA ASN A 214 -6.61 -7.58 -6.49
C ASN A 214 -5.65 -6.42 -6.15
N GLY A 215 -5.38 -5.63 -7.18
CA GLY A 215 -4.61 -4.40 -7.10
C GLY A 215 -5.44 -3.18 -7.48
N ALA A 216 -4.82 -2.02 -7.45
CA ALA A 216 -5.42 -0.80 -7.96
C ALA A 216 -4.37 0.17 -8.50
N ILE A 217 -4.76 0.91 -9.54
CA ILE A 217 -4.05 2.09 -10.01
C ILE A 217 -4.58 3.28 -9.22
N PHE A 218 -3.66 4.08 -8.70
CA PHE A 218 -3.98 5.27 -7.92
C PHE A 218 -3.71 6.51 -8.78
N ILE A 219 -4.77 7.20 -9.21
CA ILE A 219 -4.69 8.41 -10.03
C ILE A 219 -5.29 9.56 -9.24
N PHE A 220 -4.47 10.56 -8.87
CA PHE A 220 -4.85 11.53 -7.84
C PHE A 220 -4.59 12.98 -8.27
N ASN A 221 -5.59 13.83 -8.07
CA ASN A 221 -5.47 15.28 -8.27
C ASN A 221 -5.10 15.96 -6.93
N PRO A 222 -3.87 16.50 -6.79
CA PRO A 222 -3.39 17.11 -5.55
C PRO A 222 -4.04 18.46 -5.25
N ARG A 223 -4.73 19.08 -6.20
CA ARG A 223 -5.42 20.35 -5.95
C ARG A 223 -6.82 20.13 -5.38
N THR A 224 -7.57 19.20 -5.99
CA THR A 224 -8.98 18.96 -5.64
C THR A 224 -9.17 17.85 -4.61
N GLY A 225 -8.18 16.99 -4.42
CA GLY A 225 -8.31 15.79 -3.59
C GLY A 225 -8.97 14.61 -4.31
N GLN A 226 -9.37 14.78 -5.57
CA GLN A 226 -10.06 13.75 -6.33
C GLN A 226 -9.13 12.57 -6.63
N LEU A 227 -9.57 11.37 -6.26
CA LEU A 227 -8.90 10.10 -6.50
C LEU A 227 -9.74 9.27 -7.47
N PHE A 228 -9.18 8.96 -8.63
CA PHE A 228 -9.66 7.91 -9.53
C PHE A 228 -8.93 6.61 -9.19
N LEU A 229 -9.61 5.72 -8.49
CA LEU A 229 -9.09 4.43 -8.06
C LEU A 229 -9.56 3.34 -9.02
N LYS A 230 -8.70 2.92 -9.95
CA LYS A 230 -9.01 1.84 -10.87
C LYS A 230 -8.63 0.51 -10.27
N ILE A 231 -9.62 -0.30 -9.91
CA ILE A 231 -9.41 -1.66 -9.39
C ILE A 231 -9.00 -2.58 -10.53
N ILE A 232 -7.90 -3.31 -10.34
CA ILE A 232 -7.41 -4.33 -11.25
C ILE A 232 -7.65 -5.71 -10.61
N HIS A 233 -8.63 -6.42 -11.16
CA HIS A 233 -9.01 -7.75 -10.69
C HIS A 233 -7.98 -8.82 -11.09
N THR A 234 -7.89 -9.90 -10.30
CA THR A 234 -6.95 -11.01 -10.55
C THR A 234 -7.08 -11.66 -11.93
N SER A 235 -8.25 -11.59 -12.56
CA SER A 235 -8.50 -12.14 -13.91
C SER A 235 -7.60 -11.52 -14.98
N VAL A 236 -7.14 -10.28 -14.81
CA VAL A 236 -6.24 -9.59 -15.76
C VAL A 236 -4.88 -10.31 -15.86
N TRP A 237 -4.48 -11.02 -14.80
CA TRP A 237 -3.20 -11.73 -14.73
C TRP A 237 -3.28 -13.17 -15.22
N ALA A 238 -4.47 -13.70 -15.46
CA ALA A 238 -4.69 -15.10 -15.82
C ALA A 238 -4.05 -15.43 -17.18
N GLY A 239 -3.22 -16.48 -17.22
CA GLY A 239 -2.55 -16.95 -18.44
C GLY A 239 -1.40 -16.06 -18.93
N GLN A 240 -1.06 -14.99 -18.21
CA GLN A 240 -0.02 -14.04 -18.61
C GLN A 240 1.33 -14.36 -17.97
N LYS A 241 2.42 -13.97 -18.65
CA LYS A 241 3.81 -14.05 -18.14
C LYS A 241 4.40 -12.64 -18.03
N ARG A 242 5.50 -12.50 -17.27
CA ARG A 242 6.19 -11.21 -17.03
C ARG A 242 5.26 -10.13 -16.46
N LEU A 243 4.49 -10.50 -15.44
CA LEU A 243 3.42 -9.69 -14.85
C LEU A 243 3.90 -8.32 -14.36
N GLY A 244 5.15 -8.19 -13.91
CA GLY A 244 5.72 -6.89 -13.51
C GLY A 244 5.86 -5.88 -14.65
N GLN A 245 6.12 -6.33 -15.89
CA GLN A 245 6.09 -5.45 -17.06
C GLN A 245 4.65 -5.18 -17.47
N LEU A 246 3.81 -6.22 -17.54
CA LEU A 246 2.41 -6.10 -17.92
C LEU A 246 1.66 -5.10 -17.03
N ALA A 247 1.94 -5.06 -15.73
CA ALA A 247 1.34 -4.11 -14.79
C ALA A 247 1.55 -2.65 -15.20
N LYS A 248 2.76 -2.29 -15.67
CA LYS A 248 3.09 -0.93 -16.11
C LYS A 248 2.35 -0.56 -17.38
N TRP A 249 2.31 -1.48 -18.35
CA TRP A 249 1.58 -1.29 -19.61
C TRP A 249 0.07 -1.18 -19.39
N LYS A 250 -0.49 -2.06 -18.55
CA LYS A 250 -1.91 -1.98 -18.15
C LYS A 250 -2.24 -0.69 -17.41
N THR A 251 -1.32 -0.20 -16.58
CA THR A 251 -1.48 1.10 -15.92
C THR A 251 -1.58 2.22 -16.96
N ALA A 252 -0.66 2.27 -17.92
CA ALA A 252 -0.65 3.30 -18.96
C ALA A 252 -1.89 3.23 -19.87
N GLU A 253 -2.34 2.02 -20.21
CA GLU A 253 -3.57 1.79 -20.97
C GLU A 253 -4.80 2.34 -20.26
N GLU A 254 -4.98 2.03 -18.98
CA GLU A 254 -6.13 2.48 -18.17
C GLU A 254 -6.07 3.99 -17.89
N VAL A 255 -4.88 4.57 -17.70
CA VAL A 255 -4.70 6.02 -17.60
C VAL A 255 -5.11 6.72 -18.90
N ALA A 256 -4.66 6.21 -20.05
CA ALA A 256 -5.04 6.78 -21.35
C ALA A 256 -6.55 6.61 -21.62
N ALA A 257 -7.15 5.50 -21.18
CA ALA A 257 -8.60 5.30 -21.26
C ALA A 257 -9.38 6.30 -20.40
N LEU A 258 -8.92 6.57 -19.17
CA LEU A 258 -9.50 7.62 -18.31
C LEU A 258 -9.41 9.00 -18.96
N ILE A 259 -8.26 9.37 -19.51
CA ILE A 259 -8.09 10.68 -20.17
C ILE A 259 -9.02 10.80 -21.39
N ARG A 260 -9.21 9.73 -22.17
CA ARG A 260 -10.18 9.69 -23.28
C ARG A 260 -11.63 9.86 -22.82
N SER A 261 -11.97 9.43 -21.60
CA SER A 261 -13.33 9.57 -21.07
C SER A 261 -13.62 10.93 -20.45
N LEU A 262 -12.58 11.74 -20.18
CA LEU A 262 -12.73 13.08 -19.63
C LEU A 262 -12.99 14.10 -20.77
N PRO A 263 -13.89 15.09 -20.55
CA PRO A 263 -14.01 16.27 -21.41
C PRO A 263 -12.67 17.00 -21.56
N VAL A 264 -12.46 17.68 -22.68
CA VAL A 264 -11.18 18.34 -23.00
C VAL A 264 -10.79 19.40 -21.96
N GLU A 265 -11.78 20.00 -21.31
CA GLU A 265 -11.63 20.99 -20.23
C GLU A 265 -11.11 20.37 -18.93
N GLU A 266 -11.43 19.10 -18.67
CA GLU A 266 -11.01 18.35 -17.48
C GLU A 266 -9.76 17.50 -17.72
N GLN A 267 -9.28 17.42 -18.96
CA GLN A 267 -8.06 16.69 -19.29
C GLN A 267 -6.83 17.32 -18.61
N PRO A 268 -5.94 16.50 -18.03
CA PRO A 268 -4.75 16.99 -17.36
C PRO A 268 -3.79 17.64 -18.37
N LYS A 269 -3.10 18.70 -17.97
CA LYS A 269 -1.98 19.26 -18.73
C LYS A 269 -0.65 18.57 -18.39
N GLN A 270 -0.59 17.94 -17.22
CA GLN A 270 0.60 17.23 -16.76
C GLN A 270 0.22 15.96 -15.98
N LEU A 271 0.94 14.88 -16.26
CA LEU A 271 0.91 13.64 -15.49
C LEU A 271 2.21 13.50 -14.73
N ILE A 272 2.12 13.20 -13.44
CA ILE A 272 3.29 13.04 -12.57
C ILE A 272 3.37 11.57 -12.15
N VAL A 273 4.41 10.87 -12.62
CA VAL A 273 4.63 9.47 -12.25
C VAL A 273 5.49 9.35 -11.00
N THR A 274 5.06 8.52 -10.05
CA THR A 274 5.86 8.23 -8.85
C THR A 274 7.05 7.33 -9.14
N ARG A 275 6.98 6.50 -10.20
CA ARG A 275 8.03 5.55 -10.57
C ARG A 275 8.45 5.74 -12.03
N LYS A 276 9.76 5.90 -12.25
CA LYS A 276 10.37 6.11 -13.58
C LYS A 276 10.02 5.03 -14.61
N GLY A 277 9.75 3.80 -14.16
CA GLY A 277 9.37 2.69 -15.04
C GLY A 277 8.05 2.88 -15.79
N LEU A 278 7.24 3.89 -15.42
CA LEU A 278 5.96 4.19 -16.05
C LEU A 278 6.06 5.26 -17.15
N LEU A 279 7.21 5.95 -17.29
CA LEU A 279 7.43 6.96 -18.33
C LEU A 279 7.26 6.36 -19.73
N ASP A 280 8.08 5.35 -20.06
CA ASP A 280 8.08 4.75 -21.40
C ASP A 280 6.68 4.21 -21.82
N PRO A 281 5.92 3.48 -20.98
CA PRO A 281 4.57 3.06 -21.35
C PRO A 281 3.58 4.22 -21.55
N LEU A 282 3.63 5.26 -20.70
CA LEU A 282 2.71 6.40 -20.84
C LEU A 282 3.01 7.22 -22.09
N GLU A 283 4.28 7.47 -22.43
CA GLU A 283 4.66 8.16 -23.67
C GLU A 283 4.08 7.48 -24.92
N VAL A 284 4.06 6.14 -24.92
CA VAL A 284 3.51 5.34 -26.02
C VAL A 284 1.98 5.40 -26.07
N HIS A 285 1.32 5.29 -24.92
CA HIS A 285 -0.14 5.26 -24.86
C HIS A 285 -0.79 6.66 -25.01
N LEU A 286 -0.03 7.73 -24.81
CA LEU A 286 -0.48 9.12 -24.89
C LEU A 286 -0.04 9.85 -26.17
N LEU A 287 0.37 9.11 -27.21
CA LEU A 287 0.68 9.70 -28.53
C LEU A 287 -0.52 10.47 -29.14
N ASP A 288 -1.75 10.09 -28.78
CA ASP A 288 -2.97 10.79 -29.18
C ASP A 288 -3.16 12.14 -28.45
N PHE A 289 -2.38 12.40 -27.38
CA PHE A 289 -2.49 13.55 -26.48
C PHE A 289 -1.17 14.35 -26.40
N PRO A 290 -0.72 14.98 -27.50
CA PRO A 290 0.59 15.65 -27.56
C PRO A 290 0.74 16.84 -26.61
N ASN A 291 -0.37 17.38 -26.10
CA ASN A 291 -0.38 18.54 -25.19
C ASN A 291 -0.24 18.15 -23.71
N ILE A 292 -0.21 16.86 -23.39
CA ILE A 292 -0.07 16.37 -22.01
C ILE A 292 1.40 16.06 -21.75
N SER A 293 2.01 16.80 -20.82
CA SER A 293 3.39 16.54 -20.40
C SER A 293 3.45 15.40 -19.38
N ILE A 294 4.51 14.59 -19.44
CA ILE A 294 4.75 13.49 -18.49
C ILE A 294 6.02 13.82 -17.71
N ARG A 295 5.88 13.94 -16.39
CA ARG A 295 6.95 14.33 -15.47
C ARG A 295 7.20 13.21 -14.46
N ALA A 296 8.46 12.92 -14.16
CA ALA A 296 8.80 12.03 -13.05
C ALA A 296 8.94 12.79 -11.73
N SER A 297 8.64 12.11 -10.62
CA SER A 297 8.88 12.61 -9.26
C SER A 297 10.16 12.02 -8.68
N GLU A 298 10.98 12.86 -8.05
CA GLU A 298 12.06 12.42 -7.14
C GLU A 298 11.53 12.15 -5.73
N LEU A 299 10.39 12.76 -5.39
CA LEU A 299 9.72 12.55 -4.10
C LEU A 299 9.13 11.14 -4.05
N GLN A 300 9.53 10.34 -3.07
CA GLN A 300 8.93 9.03 -2.82
C GLN A 300 7.64 9.17 -2.01
N LEU A 301 6.59 9.67 -2.64
CA LEU A 301 5.30 9.91 -1.98
C LEU A 301 4.65 8.58 -1.51
N PRO A 302 4.00 8.54 -0.33
CA PRO A 302 3.56 7.31 0.30
C PRO A 302 2.15 6.87 -0.16
N PHE A 303 1.78 7.09 -1.43
CA PHE A 303 0.44 6.74 -1.94
C PHE A 303 0.13 5.25 -1.81
N GLN A 304 1.15 4.39 -1.82
CA GLN A 304 0.97 2.97 -1.54
C GLN A 304 0.31 2.66 -0.19
N ALA A 305 0.45 3.55 0.79
CA ALA A 305 -0.15 3.41 2.12
C ALA A 305 -1.67 3.66 2.13
N ALA A 306 -2.25 4.23 1.07
CA ALA A 306 -3.69 4.39 0.94
C ALA A 306 -4.44 3.05 1.06
N MET A 307 -3.82 1.95 0.65
CA MET A 307 -4.36 0.59 0.82
C MET A 307 -4.51 0.14 2.28
N LYS A 308 -3.83 0.80 3.21
CA LYS A 308 -3.90 0.52 4.65
C LYS A 308 -5.14 1.16 5.30
N VAL A 309 -5.84 2.03 4.56
CA VAL A 309 -7.14 2.60 4.93
C VAL A 309 -8.21 1.55 4.65
N GLU A 310 -9.00 1.21 5.67
CA GLU A 310 -9.96 0.09 5.64
C GLU A 310 -10.98 0.23 4.51
N LYS A 311 -11.55 1.43 4.31
CA LYS A 311 -12.54 1.70 3.27
C LYS A 311 -12.01 1.40 1.86
N LEU A 312 -10.77 1.82 1.56
CA LEU A 312 -10.14 1.58 0.25
C LEU A 312 -9.67 0.12 0.12
N GLY A 313 -9.02 -0.41 1.15
CA GLY A 313 -8.47 -1.77 1.16
C GLY A 313 -9.54 -2.85 1.04
N ASP A 314 -10.63 -2.74 1.81
CA ASP A 314 -11.74 -3.70 1.77
C ASP A 314 -12.46 -3.68 0.42
N MET A 315 -12.67 -2.50 -0.15
CA MET A 315 -13.34 -2.37 -1.45
C MET A 315 -12.54 -3.05 -2.57
N ILE A 316 -11.21 -2.87 -2.59
CA ILE A 316 -10.34 -3.53 -3.56
C ILE A 316 -10.33 -5.05 -3.37
N LEU A 317 -10.31 -5.53 -2.13
CA LEU A 317 -10.31 -6.97 -1.85
C LEU A 317 -11.65 -7.64 -2.19
N ARG A 318 -12.77 -6.93 -2.04
CA ARG A 318 -14.12 -7.47 -2.31
C ARG A 318 -14.52 -7.39 -3.78
N ALA A 319 -13.85 -6.58 -4.59
CA ALA A 319 -14.19 -6.41 -6.00
C ALA A 319 -14.09 -7.73 -6.79
N THR A 320 -15.13 -8.05 -7.53
CA THR A 320 -15.23 -9.25 -8.39
C THR A 320 -14.85 -8.98 -9.84
N GLU A 321 -14.77 -7.71 -10.24
CA GLU A 321 -14.45 -7.28 -11.60
C GLU A 321 -13.63 -5.97 -11.61
N PRO A 322 -12.94 -5.65 -12.73
CA PRO A 322 -12.26 -4.37 -12.88
C PRO A 322 -13.25 -3.20 -12.95
N GLN A 323 -13.12 -2.23 -12.04
CA GLN A 323 -14.01 -1.07 -11.97
C GLN A 323 -13.27 0.20 -11.57
N MET A 324 -13.76 1.35 -12.02
CA MET A 324 -13.25 2.67 -11.64
C MET A 324 -14.10 3.22 -10.51
N VAL A 325 -13.48 3.63 -9.40
CA VAL A 325 -14.18 4.22 -8.25
C VAL A 325 -13.62 5.60 -7.97
N LEU A 326 -14.52 6.56 -7.76
CA LEU A 326 -14.18 7.94 -7.47
C LEU A 326 -14.23 8.20 -5.96
N PHE A 327 -13.19 8.83 -5.43
CA PHE A 327 -13.15 9.32 -4.06
C PHE A 327 -12.67 10.77 -4.01
N ASN A 328 -12.91 11.42 -2.88
CA ASN A 328 -12.21 12.64 -2.50
C ASN A 328 -11.37 12.36 -1.24
N LEU A 329 -10.05 12.38 -1.35
CA LEU A 329 -9.14 12.13 -0.23
C LEU A 329 -9.04 13.30 0.75
N TYR A 330 -9.57 14.47 0.40
CA TYR A 330 -9.66 15.61 1.30
C TYR A 330 -10.97 15.68 2.07
N ASP A 331 -11.94 14.81 1.76
CA ASP A 331 -13.30 14.92 2.28
C ASP A 331 -13.82 16.37 2.11
N GLU A 332 -13.94 17.12 3.21
CA GLU A 332 -14.36 18.53 3.21
C GLU A 332 -13.27 19.53 3.64
N TRP A 333 -12.01 19.12 3.76
CA TRP A 333 -10.93 19.98 4.27
C TRP A 333 -10.76 21.28 3.47
N LEU A 334 -11.06 21.27 2.17
CA LEU A 334 -10.96 22.46 1.31
C LEU A 334 -11.93 23.60 1.71
N LYS A 335 -12.88 23.36 2.61
CA LYS A 335 -13.74 24.41 3.18
C LYS A 335 -13.00 25.28 4.19
N SER A 336 -12.07 24.72 4.97
CA SER A 336 -11.33 25.44 6.03
C SER A 336 -9.86 25.69 5.70
N ILE A 337 -9.23 24.85 4.86
CA ILE A 337 -7.81 24.94 4.55
C ILE A 337 -7.53 24.95 3.05
N SER A 338 -6.35 25.49 2.67
CA SER A 338 -5.89 25.49 1.28
C SER A 338 -5.60 24.08 0.75
N SER A 339 -5.58 23.91 -0.57
CA SER A 339 -5.16 22.65 -1.22
C SER A 339 -3.73 22.25 -0.84
N TYR A 340 -2.83 23.22 -0.68
CA TYR A 340 -1.47 22.98 -0.23
C TYR A 340 -1.44 22.32 1.15
N THR A 341 -2.18 22.89 2.11
CA THR A 341 -2.28 22.38 3.47
C THR A 341 -2.98 21.01 3.49
N ALA A 342 -4.05 20.84 2.73
CA ALA A 342 -4.79 19.58 2.62
C ALA A 342 -3.92 18.44 2.05
N PHE A 343 -3.12 18.73 1.02
CA PHE A 343 -2.16 17.77 0.50
C PHE A 343 -1.07 17.43 1.51
N SER A 344 -0.51 18.43 2.20
CA SER A 344 0.49 18.21 3.25
C SER A 344 -0.06 17.31 4.37
N ARG A 345 -1.29 17.57 4.85
CA ARG A 345 -2.01 16.73 5.82
C ARG A 345 -2.15 15.29 5.32
N LEU A 346 -2.60 15.11 4.07
CA LEU A 346 -2.74 13.79 3.46
C LEU A 346 -1.41 13.04 3.41
N ILE A 347 -0.33 13.68 2.94
CA ILE A 347 0.99 13.06 2.87
C ILE A 347 1.49 12.68 4.26
N LEU A 348 1.27 13.52 5.26
CA LEU A 348 1.63 13.24 6.66
C LEU A 348 0.92 12.00 7.19
N ILE A 349 -0.40 11.90 6.98
CA ILE A 349 -1.20 10.74 7.38
C ILE A 349 -0.73 9.47 6.66
N LEU A 350 -0.57 9.53 5.33
CA LEU A 350 -0.15 8.37 4.54
C LEU A 350 1.28 7.94 4.88
N ARG A 351 2.19 8.87 5.16
CA ARG A 351 3.54 8.57 5.61
C ARG A 351 3.53 7.90 6.99
N ALA A 352 2.75 8.41 7.92
CA ALA A 352 2.59 7.81 9.24
C ALA A 352 2.00 6.40 9.15
N LEU A 353 0.97 6.18 8.31
CA LEU A 353 0.42 4.85 8.01
C LEU A 353 1.46 3.93 7.36
N HIS A 354 2.34 4.47 6.51
CA HIS A 354 3.43 3.70 5.92
C HIS A 354 4.40 3.20 7.00
N VAL A 355 4.82 4.09 7.89
CA VAL A 355 5.78 3.85 8.99
C VAL A 355 5.21 2.93 10.07
N ASN A 356 4.08 3.31 10.68
CA ASN A 356 3.45 2.54 11.74
C ASN A 356 1.93 2.66 11.65
N GLN A 357 1.32 1.66 11.01
CA GLN A 357 -0.11 1.61 10.78
C GLN A 357 -0.92 1.61 12.09
N ASP A 358 -0.53 0.78 13.06
CA ASP A 358 -1.29 0.59 14.29
C ASP A 358 -1.33 1.86 15.13
N LYS A 359 -0.17 2.49 15.37
CA LYS A 359 -0.10 3.75 16.11
C LYS A 359 -0.84 4.87 15.40
N THR A 360 -0.67 4.99 14.09
CA THR A 360 -1.35 6.03 13.31
C THR A 360 -2.87 5.92 13.40
N LYS A 361 -3.42 4.71 13.30
CA LYS A 361 -4.87 4.49 13.47
C LYS A 361 -5.38 4.89 14.85
N LEU A 362 -4.59 4.63 15.91
CA LEU A 362 -4.91 5.07 17.26
C LEU A 362 -4.89 6.61 17.39
N LEU A 363 -3.91 7.28 16.79
CA LEU A 363 -3.81 8.74 16.81
C LEU A 363 -4.96 9.40 16.04
N LEU A 364 -5.41 8.80 14.94
CA LEU A 364 -6.55 9.29 14.16
C LEU A 364 -7.89 9.13 14.90
N ARG A 365 -8.03 8.14 15.79
CA ARG A 365 -9.26 7.84 16.53
C ARG A 365 -8.97 7.65 18.02
N PRO A 366 -8.65 8.74 18.75
CA PRO A 366 -8.30 8.65 20.17
C PRO A 366 -9.50 8.31 21.06
N ASP A 367 -10.72 8.68 20.65
CA ASP A 367 -11.95 8.41 21.38
C ASP A 367 -13.07 7.91 20.45
N LYS A 368 -14.03 7.17 21.03
CA LYS A 368 -15.23 6.64 20.37
C LYS A 368 -16.18 7.74 19.89
N THR A 369 -16.12 8.93 20.50
CA THR A 369 -16.89 10.11 20.10
C THR A 369 -16.50 10.61 18.70
N VAL A 370 -15.26 10.35 18.27
CA VAL A 370 -14.77 10.70 16.94
C VAL A 370 -15.29 9.69 15.92
N ILE A 371 -16.29 10.11 15.16
CA ILE A 371 -16.89 9.31 14.09
C ILE A 371 -16.30 9.66 12.73
N THR A 372 -16.21 8.67 11.85
CA THR A 372 -15.99 8.88 10.41
C THR A 372 -17.35 8.81 9.74
N GLN A 373 -17.74 9.86 9.02
CA GLN A 373 -19.00 9.85 8.27
C GLN A 373 -18.96 8.81 7.14
N GLU A 374 -20.13 8.29 6.74
CA GLU A 374 -20.21 7.18 5.77
C GLU A 374 -19.57 7.53 4.42
N HIS A 375 -19.75 8.76 3.94
CA HIS A 375 -19.17 9.23 2.69
C HIS A 375 -17.71 9.70 2.83
N HIS A 376 -17.22 9.92 4.06
CA HIS A 376 -15.85 10.34 4.33
C HIS A 376 -14.84 9.18 4.41
N ILE A 377 -13.56 9.52 4.32
CA ILE A 377 -12.45 8.59 4.50
C ILE A 377 -11.80 8.80 5.86
N TRP A 378 -11.67 10.04 6.29
CA TRP A 378 -11.00 10.43 7.52
C TRP A 378 -11.98 10.73 8.65
N PRO A 379 -11.57 10.58 9.92
CA PRO A 379 -12.38 11.01 11.07
C PRO A 379 -12.74 12.50 10.99
N THR A 380 -13.96 12.84 11.39
CA THR A 380 -14.38 14.23 11.48
C THR A 380 -13.79 14.84 12.77
N LEU A 381 -12.85 15.76 12.60
CA LEU A 381 -12.16 16.47 13.68
C LEU A 381 -12.27 17.98 13.48
N SER A 382 -12.17 18.74 14.58
CA SER A 382 -12.01 20.19 14.54
C SER A 382 -10.63 20.58 13.99
N ASP A 383 -10.46 21.82 13.51
CA ASP A 383 -9.16 22.29 13.02
C ASP A 383 -8.09 22.29 14.14
N GLU A 384 -8.47 22.57 15.40
CA GLU A 384 -7.56 22.50 16.55
C GLU A 384 -7.09 21.07 16.84
N ASP A 385 -8.00 20.09 16.75
CA ASP A 385 -7.66 18.70 16.98
C ASP A 385 -6.82 18.13 15.82
N TRP A 386 -7.06 18.58 14.59
CA TRP A 386 -6.19 18.27 13.46
C TRP A 386 -4.75 18.74 13.70
N ILE A 387 -4.53 19.95 14.24
CA ILE A 387 -3.17 20.44 14.56
C ILE A 387 -2.47 19.52 15.58
N LYS A 388 -3.20 19.06 16.61
CA LYS A 388 -2.65 18.14 17.62
C LYS A 388 -2.28 16.79 16.97
N VAL A 389 -3.18 16.23 16.16
CA VAL A 389 -2.95 14.96 15.46
C VAL A 389 -1.79 15.08 14.48
N GLU A 390 -1.73 16.14 13.68
CA GLU A 390 -0.62 16.39 12.75
C GLU A 390 0.73 16.45 13.46
N THR A 391 0.81 17.12 14.60
CA THR A 391 2.02 17.17 15.42
C THR A 391 2.43 15.76 15.87
N GLN A 392 1.49 14.96 16.38
CA GLN A 392 1.76 13.58 16.80
C GLN A 392 2.18 12.67 15.65
N LEU A 393 1.58 12.83 14.46
CA LEU A 393 1.94 12.08 13.26
C LEU A 393 3.35 12.43 12.77
N ARG A 394 3.69 13.73 12.77
CA ARG A 394 5.04 14.20 12.47
C ARG A 394 6.06 13.59 13.42
N ASP A 395 5.81 13.66 14.72
CA ASP A 395 6.73 13.13 15.73
C ASP A 395 6.88 11.61 15.60
N LEU A 396 5.81 10.89 15.26
CA LEU A 396 5.88 9.45 14.98
C LEU A 396 6.82 9.13 13.80
N ILE A 397 6.74 9.88 12.71
CA ILE A 397 7.59 9.71 11.52
C ILE A 397 9.04 10.03 11.85
N LEU A 398 9.29 11.17 12.51
CA LEU A 398 10.63 11.60 12.86
C LEU A 398 11.30 10.65 13.85
N ASN A 399 10.57 10.16 14.86
CA ASN A 399 11.10 9.20 15.82
C ASN A 399 11.46 7.84 15.17
N ASP A 400 10.70 7.40 14.16
CA ASP A 400 11.07 6.20 13.39
C ASP A 400 12.34 6.44 12.56
N TYR A 401 12.43 7.60 11.90
CA TYR A 401 13.63 7.99 11.15
C TYR A 401 14.86 8.08 12.06
N GLY A 402 14.73 8.73 13.21
CA GLY A 402 15.81 8.88 14.20
C GLY A 402 16.28 7.54 14.76
N LYS A 403 15.36 6.59 15.02
CA LYS A 403 15.71 5.23 15.45
C LYS A 403 16.41 4.42 14.37
N LYS A 404 15.97 4.51 13.10
CA LYS A 404 16.57 3.76 11.99
C LYS A 404 17.96 4.27 11.62
N ASN A 405 18.17 5.58 11.72
CA ASN A 405 19.42 6.22 11.31
C ASN A 405 20.32 6.60 12.49
N ASN A 406 19.93 6.29 13.73
CA ASN A 406 20.60 6.70 14.97
C ASN A 406 20.87 8.22 15.03
N VAL A 407 19.86 9.03 14.68
CA VAL A 407 19.92 10.49 14.68
C VAL A 407 18.96 11.05 15.73
N ASN A 408 19.43 12.05 16.49
CA ASN A 408 18.55 12.80 17.38
C ASN A 408 17.60 13.71 16.57
N THR A 409 16.29 13.55 16.78
CA THR A 409 15.27 14.25 15.99
C THR A 409 15.30 15.77 16.19
N SER A 410 15.80 16.25 17.33
CA SER A 410 15.92 17.68 17.62
C SER A 410 17.02 18.38 16.82
N SER A 411 17.99 17.65 16.24
CA SER A 411 19.04 18.26 15.42
C SER A 411 18.62 18.49 13.96
N LEU A 412 17.39 18.11 13.58
CA LEU A 412 16.89 18.23 12.22
C LEU A 412 16.39 19.65 11.94
N THR A 413 16.81 20.22 10.82
CA THR A 413 16.32 21.49 10.29
C THR A 413 14.91 21.36 9.72
N SER A 414 14.19 22.49 9.58
CA SER A 414 12.85 22.49 8.99
C SER A 414 12.81 21.99 7.53
N SER A 415 13.89 22.18 6.77
CA SER A 415 14.05 21.60 5.43
C SER A 415 14.20 20.09 5.48
N GLU A 416 15.08 19.57 6.35
CA GLU A 416 15.28 18.12 6.51
C GLU A 416 14.00 17.42 6.98
N VAL A 417 13.25 18.02 7.92
CA VAL A 417 11.95 17.49 8.37
C VAL A 417 10.97 17.36 7.19
N ARG A 418 10.87 18.39 6.36
CA ARG A 418 10.02 18.38 5.17
C ARG A 418 10.47 17.33 4.16
N ASP A 419 11.77 17.23 3.91
CA ASP A 419 12.33 16.26 2.97
C ASP A 419 12.11 14.81 3.44
N ILE A 420 12.24 14.53 4.73
CA ILE A 420 11.89 13.23 5.34
C ILE A 420 10.41 12.89 5.12
N ILE A 421 9.50 13.85 5.37
CA ILE A 421 8.06 13.64 5.21
C ILE A 421 7.70 13.43 3.72
N LEU A 422 8.34 14.16 2.81
CA LEU A 422 8.16 14.00 1.37
C LEU A 422 8.86 12.76 0.80
N GLY A 423 9.74 12.13 1.57
CA GLY A 423 10.43 10.88 1.22
C GLY A 423 11.63 11.10 0.30
N MET A 424 12.34 12.21 0.46
CA MET A 424 13.63 12.43 -0.19
C MET A 424 14.73 11.70 0.59
N GLU A 425 15.74 11.22 -0.14
CA GLU A 425 16.95 10.66 0.47
C GLU A 425 17.82 11.80 0.99
N ILE A 426 17.88 11.94 2.32
CA ILE A 426 18.75 12.88 3.01
C ILE A 426 19.92 12.14 3.67
N SER A 427 21.11 12.74 3.60
CA SER A 427 22.26 12.28 4.38
C SER A 427 22.01 12.56 5.86
N ALA A 428 22.35 11.60 6.73
CA ALA A 428 22.25 11.80 8.17
C ALA A 428 23.10 13.02 8.61
N PRO A 429 22.60 13.88 9.52
CA PRO A 429 23.35 15.00 10.05
C PRO A 429 24.68 14.57 10.68
N SER A 430 25.74 15.35 10.49
CA SER A 430 27.08 15.03 11.03
C SER A 430 27.11 15.05 12.57
N MET A 431 27.97 14.22 13.16
CA MET A 431 28.13 14.08 14.62
C MET A 431 28.42 15.41 15.34
N GLN A 432 29.18 16.31 14.71
CA GLN A 432 29.45 17.66 15.26
C GLN A 432 28.19 18.50 15.39
N ARG A 433 27.26 18.42 14.42
CA ARG A 433 26.00 19.17 14.45
C ARG A 433 25.05 18.60 15.51
N GLN A 434 25.09 17.29 15.72
CA GLN A 434 24.33 16.63 16.79
C GLN A 434 24.81 17.07 18.18
N GLN A 435 26.13 17.12 18.41
CA GLN A 435 26.72 17.59 19.67
C GLN A 435 26.41 19.07 19.95
N ALA A 436 26.43 19.93 18.92
CA ALA A 436 26.09 21.34 19.07
C ALA A 436 24.63 21.55 19.51
N ALA A 437 23.69 20.81 18.91
CA ALA A 437 22.28 20.88 19.28
C ALA A 437 21.99 20.36 20.70
N GLU A 438 22.73 19.35 21.16
CA GLU A 438 22.64 18.86 22.55
C GLU A 438 23.15 19.88 23.57
N ILE A 439 24.25 20.59 23.26
CA ILE A 439 24.80 21.67 24.11
C ILE A 439 23.82 22.84 24.18
N GLU A 440 23.21 23.23 23.06
CA GLU A 440 22.25 24.33 22.99
C GLU A 440 20.96 24.00 23.77
N LYS A 441 20.50 22.75 23.69
CA LYS A 441 19.36 22.26 24.47
C LYS A 441 19.66 22.24 25.98
N GLN A 442 20.86 21.83 26.38
CA GLN A 442 21.29 21.89 27.79
C GLN A 442 21.33 23.35 28.31
N GLN A 443 21.72 24.31 27.48
CA GLN A 443 21.68 25.73 27.83
C GLN A 443 20.26 26.28 27.94
N GLN A 444 19.33 25.87 27.07
CA GLN A 444 17.91 26.26 27.17
C GLN A 444 17.19 25.63 28.37
N GLU A 445 17.46 24.36 28.67
CA GLU A 445 16.92 23.68 29.86
C GLU A 445 17.44 24.32 31.16
N GLN A 446 18.68 24.84 31.17
CA GLN A 446 19.20 25.64 32.29
C GLN A 446 18.53 27.02 32.43
N GLN A 447 17.99 27.60 31.35
CA GLN A 447 17.28 28.89 31.40
C GLN A 447 15.80 28.77 31.82
N GLN A 448 15.21 27.57 31.79
CA GLN A 448 13.79 27.32 32.09
C GLN A 448 13.49 26.73 33.49
N LEU A 449 14.39 26.88 34.46
CA LEU A 449 14.08 26.58 35.88
C LEU A 449 13.28 27.73 36.52
N THR A 450 11.98 27.83 36.23
CA THR A 450 11.07 28.63 37.08
C THR A 450 10.42 27.73 38.12
N ALA A 451 10.76 27.96 39.39
CA ALA A 451 10.19 27.24 40.53
C ALA A 451 8.69 27.57 40.66
N VAL A 452 7.84 26.55 40.77
CA VAL A 452 6.41 26.75 41.00
C VAL A 452 6.16 26.74 42.51
N THR A 453 5.71 27.87 43.04
CA THR A 453 5.27 28.02 44.44
C THR A 453 3.78 27.71 44.54
N THR A 454 3.42 26.67 45.28
CA THR A 454 2.02 26.34 45.59
C THR A 454 1.72 26.74 47.04
N LYS A 455 0.68 27.54 47.25
CA LYS A 455 0.22 27.98 48.59
C LYS A 455 -1.01 27.17 48.98
N THR A 456 -0.93 26.43 50.08
CA THR A 456 -2.03 25.59 50.63
C THR A 456 -2.14 25.77 52.13
N GLN A 457 -3.36 25.73 52.67
CA GLN A 457 -3.64 26.02 54.08
C GLN A 457 -3.97 24.73 54.84
N ASN A 458 -3.43 24.56 56.06
CA ASN A 458 -3.76 23.39 56.89
C ASN A 458 -5.12 23.55 57.61
N VAL A 459 -5.60 22.48 58.24
CA VAL A 459 -6.91 22.43 58.95
C VAL A 459 -7.00 23.41 60.14
N HIS A 460 -5.88 24.01 60.56
CA HIS A 460 -5.79 25.03 61.61
C HIS A 460 -5.56 26.45 61.09
N GLY A 461 -5.64 26.69 59.76
CA GLY A 461 -5.63 28.02 59.17
C GLY A 461 -4.25 28.63 58.91
N GLU A 462 -3.16 27.86 59.04
CA GLU A 462 -1.81 28.34 58.72
C GLU A 462 -1.47 28.12 57.24
N ASP A 463 -0.89 29.16 56.63
CA ASP A 463 -0.49 29.17 55.23
C ASP A 463 0.84 28.43 55.03
N ILE A 464 0.82 27.32 54.29
CA ILE A 464 2.03 26.59 53.86
C ILE A 464 2.36 26.99 52.43
N ILE A 465 3.56 27.52 52.22
CA ILE A 465 4.10 27.86 50.90
C ILE A 465 5.14 26.79 50.54
N VAL A 466 4.83 25.94 49.56
CA VAL A 466 5.75 24.91 49.06
C VAL A 466 6.32 25.36 47.72
N THR A 467 7.64 25.56 47.66
CA THR A 467 8.37 25.91 46.43
C THR A 467 9.00 24.65 45.87
N THR A 468 8.44 24.08 44.80
CA THR A 468 8.99 22.88 44.16
C THR A 468 9.93 23.28 43.03
N THR A 469 11.21 22.93 43.18
CA THR A 469 12.29 23.24 42.22
C THR A 469 12.67 22.05 41.33
N SER A 470 12.15 20.84 41.58
CA SER A 470 12.49 19.63 40.82
C SER A 470 11.37 19.17 39.88
N GLN A 471 11.71 18.85 38.63
CA GLN A 471 10.78 18.24 37.65
C GLN A 471 10.32 16.83 38.04
N PHE A 472 11.04 16.16 38.94
CA PHE A 472 10.76 14.77 39.34
C PHE A 472 9.47 14.68 40.18
N GLU A 473 9.21 15.66 41.05
CA GLU A 473 8.04 15.68 41.94
C GLU A 473 6.77 16.22 41.28
N GLN A 474 6.88 16.86 40.10
CA GLN A 474 5.74 17.28 39.29
C GLN A 474 5.16 16.15 38.42
N GLN A 475 5.82 14.99 38.33
CA GLN A 475 5.22 13.83 37.68
C GLN A 475 4.08 13.29 38.54
N THR A 476 2.86 13.65 38.17
CA THR A 476 1.66 13.03 38.72
C THR A 476 1.64 11.57 38.29
N PHE A 477 2.10 10.67 39.15
CA PHE A 477 2.02 9.23 38.93
C PHE A 477 0.55 8.80 39.04
N ALA A 478 -0.14 8.73 37.89
CA ALA A 478 -1.49 8.20 37.82
C ALA A 478 -1.44 6.66 37.74
N SER A 479 -1.65 5.98 38.86
CA SER A 479 -1.78 4.52 38.95
C SER A 479 -3.14 3.98 38.48
N LYS A 480 -3.84 4.69 37.58
CA LYS A 480 -5.02 4.12 36.92
C LYS A 480 -4.52 3.26 35.77
N THR A 481 -4.72 1.96 35.87
CA THR A 481 -4.46 1.00 34.80
C THR A 481 -5.22 1.49 33.55
N GLU A 482 -4.53 2.06 32.56
CA GLU A 482 -5.14 2.53 31.30
C GLU A 482 -5.60 1.34 30.43
N TRP A 483 -6.62 0.63 30.90
CA TRP A 483 -7.21 -0.50 30.19
C TRP A 483 -7.94 -0.02 28.91
N ARG A 484 -8.43 1.23 28.87
CA ARG A 484 -9.15 1.79 27.72
C ARG A 484 -8.26 1.90 26.49
N THR A 485 -7.07 2.50 26.64
CA THR A 485 -6.08 2.62 25.54
C THR A 485 -5.72 1.25 24.99
N ARG A 486 -5.54 0.25 25.87
CA ARG A 486 -5.27 -1.14 25.46
C ARG A 486 -6.46 -1.80 24.78
N ALA A 487 -7.68 -1.61 25.29
CA ALA A 487 -8.90 -2.15 24.69
C ALA A 487 -9.16 -1.60 23.28
N ILE A 488 -8.80 -0.35 23.01
CA ILE A 488 -8.86 0.20 21.65
C ILE A 488 -7.76 -0.46 20.79
N ALA A 489 -6.55 -0.61 21.32
CA ALA A 489 -5.43 -1.22 20.59
C ALA A 489 -5.67 -2.70 20.21
N THR A 490 -6.43 -3.47 21.00
CA THR A 490 -6.76 -4.87 20.64
C THR A 490 -7.65 -4.99 19.40
N SER A 491 -8.37 -3.93 19.00
CA SER A 491 -9.12 -3.93 17.72
C SER A 491 -8.22 -4.17 16.49
N ASN A 492 -6.94 -3.79 16.59
CA ASN A 492 -5.93 -4.02 15.54
C ASN A 492 -5.38 -5.46 15.54
N LEU A 493 -5.67 -6.31 16.52
CA LEU A 493 -5.20 -7.71 16.50
C LEU A 493 -5.74 -8.49 15.29
N ARG A 494 -6.90 -8.09 14.77
CA ARG A 494 -7.47 -8.66 13.54
C ARG A 494 -6.58 -8.45 12.32
N THR A 495 -5.93 -7.29 12.18
CA THR A 495 -5.04 -7.01 11.04
C THR A 495 -3.73 -7.79 11.18
N ARG A 496 -3.17 -7.87 12.39
CA ARG A 496 -1.96 -8.66 12.67
C ARG A 496 -2.15 -10.15 12.39
N ALA A 497 -3.33 -10.69 12.70
CA ALA A 497 -3.69 -12.09 12.44
C ALA A 497 -3.71 -12.46 10.93
N ASN A 498 -3.57 -11.50 10.01
CA ASN A 498 -3.39 -11.79 8.58
C ASN A 498 -1.93 -12.08 8.20
N ASN A 499 -0.97 -11.58 8.97
CA ASN A 499 0.47 -11.77 8.74
C ASN A 499 1.03 -12.69 9.84
N ILE A 500 0.89 -14.01 9.63
CA ILE A 500 1.35 -15.02 10.59
C ILE A 500 2.67 -15.63 10.07
N TYR A 501 3.71 -15.51 10.88
CA TYR A 501 4.99 -16.17 10.68
C TYR A 501 5.03 -17.45 11.52
N ILE A 502 5.49 -18.54 10.92
CA ILE A 502 5.66 -19.81 11.62
C ILE A 502 7.16 -20.03 11.77
N SER A 503 7.57 -20.19 13.02
CA SER A 503 8.95 -20.46 13.37
C SER A 503 9.05 -21.97 13.61
N SER A 504 9.40 -22.72 12.56
CA SER A 504 9.53 -24.18 12.58
C SER A 504 10.98 -24.58 12.35
N ASP A 505 11.42 -25.64 13.03
CA ASP A 505 12.70 -26.31 12.75
C ASP A 505 12.57 -27.25 11.54
N ASP A 506 13.69 -27.71 10.98
CA ASP A 506 13.70 -28.69 9.88
C ASP A 506 13.08 -30.03 10.31
N ILE A 507 12.56 -30.80 9.33
CA ILE A 507 11.92 -32.10 9.58
C ILE A 507 12.94 -33.05 10.22
N LYS A 508 12.68 -33.47 11.46
CA LYS A 508 13.46 -34.51 12.15
C LYS A 508 12.71 -35.84 12.00
N GLU A 509 13.37 -36.85 11.46
CA GLU A 509 12.77 -38.17 11.16
C GLU A 509 12.59 -39.06 12.41
N ASP A 510 13.24 -38.74 13.53
CA ASP A 510 13.23 -39.57 14.74
C ASP A 510 12.45 -38.92 15.91
N ASP A 511 11.42 -39.63 16.39
CA ASP A 511 10.65 -39.41 17.63
C ASP A 511 9.95 -38.04 17.84
N HIS A 512 9.75 -37.26 16.76
CA HIS A 512 9.09 -35.95 16.81
C HIS A 512 7.75 -35.94 16.04
N PHE A 513 6.70 -35.39 16.67
CA PHE A 513 5.40 -35.20 16.05
C PHE A 513 5.33 -33.91 15.23
N THR A 514 4.57 -33.93 14.15
CA THR A 514 4.20 -32.73 13.38
C THR A 514 2.82 -32.23 13.80
N TYR A 515 2.73 -30.98 14.24
CA TYR A 515 1.48 -30.37 14.69
C TYR A 515 0.84 -29.54 13.58
N ILE A 516 -0.47 -29.71 13.37
CA ILE A 516 -1.24 -28.94 12.41
C ILE A 516 -2.22 -28.04 13.17
N MET A 517 -2.02 -26.72 13.04
CA MET A 517 -2.87 -25.70 13.64
C MET A 517 -3.91 -25.19 12.62
N PRO A 518 -5.23 -25.30 12.90
CA PRO A 518 -6.25 -24.70 12.05
C PRO A 518 -6.23 -23.18 12.13
N LYS A 519 -6.20 -22.51 10.98
CA LYS A 519 -6.07 -21.04 10.92
C LYS A 519 -7.27 -20.31 11.51
N ASN A 520 -8.47 -20.89 11.45
CA ASN A 520 -9.69 -20.25 11.95
C ASN A 520 -9.65 -20.08 13.48
N VAL A 521 -9.21 -21.09 14.23
CA VAL A 521 -9.10 -21.02 15.69
C VAL A 521 -7.92 -20.16 16.11
N LEU A 522 -6.77 -20.25 15.42
CA LEU A 522 -5.63 -19.39 15.70
C LEU A 522 -5.96 -17.91 15.52
N LYS A 523 -6.60 -17.54 14.41
CA LYS A 523 -7.02 -16.15 14.16
C LYS A 523 -7.97 -15.68 15.26
N ARG A 524 -8.94 -16.50 15.66
CA ARG A 524 -9.88 -16.14 16.72
C ARG A 524 -9.16 -15.97 18.07
N PHE A 525 -8.26 -16.89 18.43
CA PHE A 525 -7.45 -16.82 19.65
C PHE A 525 -6.63 -15.52 19.72
N ILE A 526 -6.00 -15.13 18.60
CA ILE A 526 -5.30 -13.84 18.48
C ILE A 526 -6.27 -12.66 18.68
N THR A 527 -7.46 -12.69 18.07
CA THR A 527 -8.41 -11.56 18.16
C THR A 527 -9.04 -11.36 19.53
N ILE A 528 -9.08 -12.39 20.39
CA ILE A 528 -9.65 -12.28 21.73
C ILE A 528 -8.62 -11.88 22.79
N ALA A 529 -7.31 -11.90 22.47
CA ALA A 529 -6.23 -11.69 23.41
C ALA A 529 -6.00 -10.20 23.77
N ASP A 530 -5.07 -9.96 24.70
CA ASP A 530 -4.52 -8.64 25.01
C ASP A 530 -3.08 -8.50 24.46
N LEU A 531 -2.63 -7.26 24.21
CA LEU A 531 -1.29 -7.00 23.67
C LEU A 531 -0.15 -7.13 24.70
N ARG A 532 -0.47 -7.10 26.00
CA ARG A 532 0.52 -7.14 27.10
C ARG A 532 0.28 -8.28 28.07
N VAL A 533 -0.96 -8.49 28.48
CA VAL A 533 -1.35 -9.54 29.40
C VAL A 533 -1.43 -10.85 28.63
N GLN A 534 -0.72 -11.87 29.13
CA GLN A 534 -0.71 -13.17 28.49
C GLN A 534 -2.07 -13.87 28.64
N VAL A 535 -2.50 -14.55 27.58
CA VAL A 535 -3.74 -15.34 27.51
C VAL A 535 -3.38 -16.74 27.05
N ALA A 536 -3.92 -17.76 27.71
CA ALA A 536 -3.69 -19.17 27.42
C ALA A 536 -4.98 -19.94 27.08
N GLY A 537 -4.81 -21.06 26.38
CA GLY A 537 -5.83 -22.09 26.18
C GLY A 537 -5.19 -23.47 26.05
N TYR A 538 -5.93 -24.52 26.43
CA TYR A 538 -5.47 -25.90 26.25
C TYR A 538 -5.75 -26.38 24.83
N LEU A 539 -4.81 -27.12 24.26
CA LEU A 539 -4.91 -27.71 22.92
C LEU A 539 -5.36 -29.16 23.03
N TYR A 540 -6.40 -29.51 22.27
CA TYR A 540 -6.89 -30.88 22.13
C TYR A 540 -7.00 -31.25 20.66
N GLY A 541 -6.70 -32.50 20.33
CA GLY A 541 -6.69 -32.97 18.96
C GLY A 541 -6.61 -34.48 18.85
N SER A 542 -6.33 -34.94 17.65
CA SER A 542 -6.12 -36.35 17.35
C SER A 542 -5.22 -36.50 16.12
N SER A 543 -4.60 -37.67 15.97
CA SER A 543 -3.96 -38.03 14.71
C SER A 543 -5.00 -38.31 13.62
N PRO A 544 -4.69 -38.02 12.35
CA PRO A 544 -5.52 -38.47 11.25
C PRO A 544 -5.39 -40.01 11.10
N PRO A 545 -6.41 -40.71 10.56
CA PRO A 545 -6.43 -42.18 10.52
C PRO A 545 -5.29 -42.82 9.71
N ASP A 546 -4.63 -42.05 8.85
CA ASP A 546 -3.57 -42.47 7.95
C ASP A 546 -2.15 -42.21 8.50
N ASN A 547 -1.99 -41.38 9.53
CA ASN A 547 -0.67 -41.01 10.03
C ASN A 547 -0.63 -40.62 11.52
N ASP A 548 -0.11 -41.51 12.36
CA ASP A 548 0.02 -41.31 13.81
C ASP A 548 1.09 -40.27 14.22
N GLN A 549 2.05 -39.95 13.32
CA GLN A 549 3.09 -38.96 13.57
C GLN A 549 2.58 -37.51 13.38
N VAL A 550 1.40 -37.34 12.81
CA VAL A 550 0.75 -36.05 12.63
C VAL A 550 -0.27 -35.84 13.74
N LYS A 551 -0.29 -34.66 14.34
CA LYS A 551 -1.22 -34.26 15.39
C LYS A 551 -2.05 -33.07 14.91
N GLU A 552 -3.32 -33.32 14.58
CA GLU A 552 -4.24 -32.27 14.15
C GLU A 552 -4.94 -31.65 15.36
N ILE A 553 -4.71 -30.36 15.59
CA ILE A 553 -5.43 -29.63 16.64
C ILE A 553 -6.88 -29.46 16.17
N ARG A 554 -7.83 -29.90 17.00
CA ARG A 554 -9.27 -29.82 16.72
C ARG A 554 -9.95 -28.77 17.58
N CYS A 555 -9.46 -28.53 18.80
CA CYS A 555 -10.09 -27.62 19.75
C CYS A 555 -9.06 -26.82 20.55
N ILE A 556 -9.39 -25.53 20.80
CA ILE A 556 -8.76 -24.72 21.86
C ILE A 556 -9.77 -24.57 23.00
N VAL A 557 -9.40 -25.00 24.20
CA VAL A 557 -10.24 -24.89 25.39
C VAL A 557 -9.80 -23.68 26.21
N MET A 558 -10.68 -22.69 26.31
CA MET A 558 -10.49 -21.56 27.20
C MET A 558 -10.93 -21.95 28.61
N VAL A 559 -10.08 -21.67 29.60
CA VAL A 559 -10.34 -21.92 31.02
C VAL A 559 -10.27 -20.60 31.80
N PRO A 560 -10.91 -20.53 32.99
CA PRO A 560 -10.73 -19.41 33.91
C PRO A 560 -9.24 -19.15 34.16
N GLN A 561 -8.77 -17.93 33.97
CA GLN A 561 -7.35 -17.61 34.09
C GLN A 561 -7.09 -16.17 34.53
N ILE A 562 -5.93 -15.94 35.14
CA ILE A 562 -5.36 -14.61 35.39
C ILE A 562 -4.01 -14.54 34.72
N GLY A 563 -3.90 -13.71 33.68
CA GLY A 563 -2.64 -13.40 33.04
C GLY A 563 -1.93 -12.22 33.71
N SER A 564 -0.61 -12.24 33.67
CA SER A 564 0.27 -11.10 33.90
C SER A 564 1.08 -10.81 32.61
N THR A 565 2.06 -9.91 32.69
CA THR A 565 3.01 -9.71 31.59
C THR A 565 4.03 -10.85 31.44
N ARG A 566 4.25 -11.62 32.51
CA ARG A 566 5.30 -12.66 32.57
C ARG A 566 4.77 -14.08 32.70
N ASP A 567 3.62 -14.25 33.34
CA ASP A 567 3.08 -15.55 33.69
C ASP A 567 1.55 -15.61 33.58
N ILE A 568 1.00 -16.81 33.63
CA ILE A 568 -0.45 -17.07 33.60
C ILE A 568 -0.78 -18.07 34.70
N GLN A 569 -1.78 -17.72 35.51
CA GLN A 569 -2.36 -18.61 36.49
C GLN A 569 -3.57 -19.32 35.89
N LEU A 570 -3.54 -20.66 35.96
CA LEU A 570 -4.57 -21.55 35.45
C LEU A 570 -5.16 -22.39 36.59
N PRO A 571 -6.37 -22.94 36.44
CA PRO A 571 -6.96 -23.85 37.41
C PRO A 571 -6.15 -25.14 37.51
N GLN A 572 -6.18 -25.79 38.67
CA GLN A 572 -5.37 -26.99 38.93
C GLN A 572 -5.85 -28.22 38.14
N GLN A 573 -7.15 -28.31 37.89
CA GLN A 573 -7.79 -29.43 37.19
C GLN A 573 -7.94 -29.13 35.69
N LEU A 574 -7.78 -30.18 34.86
CA LEU A 574 -8.03 -30.09 33.43
C LEU A 574 -9.54 -29.93 33.14
N PRO A 575 -9.91 -29.30 31.99
CA PRO A 575 -11.31 -29.10 31.62
C PRO A 575 -12.01 -30.43 31.32
N GLN A 576 -13.30 -30.52 31.67
CA GLN A 576 -14.15 -31.70 31.47
C GLN A 576 -15.34 -31.38 30.56
N HIS A 577 -15.52 -32.20 29.52
CA HIS A 577 -16.67 -32.14 28.59
C HIS A 577 -16.72 -33.40 27.71
N GLU A 578 -17.91 -33.81 27.28
CA GLU A 578 -18.15 -35.01 26.45
C GLU A 578 -17.33 -35.00 25.15
N TYR A 579 -17.18 -33.84 24.50
CA TYR A 579 -16.41 -33.72 23.25
C TYR A 579 -14.89 -33.87 23.43
N LEU A 580 -14.39 -33.84 24.67
CA LEU A 580 -12.97 -34.06 24.96
C LEU A 580 -12.64 -35.53 25.14
N GLU A 581 -13.62 -36.42 25.34
CA GLU A 581 -13.38 -37.84 25.61
C GLU A 581 -12.69 -38.56 24.44
N ASN A 582 -12.98 -38.14 23.21
CA ASN A 582 -12.40 -38.70 21.99
C ASN A 582 -11.15 -37.95 21.50
N LEU A 583 -10.65 -36.97 22.27
CA LEU A 583 -9.49 -36.16 21.91
C LEU A 583 -8.37 -36.36 22.93
N GLU A 584 -7.13 -36.35 22.44
CA GLU A 584 -5.95 -36.34 23.31
C GLU A 584 -5.50 -34.89 23.59
N PRO A 585 -4.99 -34.59 24.81
CA PRO A 585 -4.39 -33.31 25.10
C PRO A 585 -3.08 -33.17 24.31
N LEU A 586 -2.95 -32.09 23.54
CA LEU A 586 -1.76 -31.76 22.75
C LEU A 586 -0.93 -30.62 23.37
N GLY A 587 -1.34 -30.10 24.52
CA GLY A 587 -0.58 -29.14 25.32
C GLY A 587 -1.28 -27.79 25.52
N ILE A 588 -0.52 -26.70 25.50
CA ILE A 588 -1.00 -25.36 25.81
C ILE A 588 -0.60 -24.37 24.72
N ILE A 589 -1.46 -23.41 24.41
CA ILE A 589 -1.15 -22.24 23.59
C ILE A 589 -1.28 -21.00 24.45
N HIS A 590 -0.31 -20.09 24.38
CA HIS A 590 -0.41 -18.80 25.07
C HIS A 590 0.22 -17.64 24.31
N THR A 591 -0.21 -16.43 24.62
CA THR A 591 0.30 -15.19 23.99
C THR A 591 1.45 -14.59 24.76
N VAL A 592 2.44 -14.05 24.06
CA VAL A 592 3.60 -13.37 24.66
C VAL A 592 3.71 -11.95 24.10
N SER A 593 3.99 -10.98 24.97
CA SER A 593 4.23 -9.60 24.57
C SER A 593 5.69 -9.40 24.15
N GLY A 594 5.92 -8.87 22.95
CA GLY A 594 7.27 -8.55 22.46
C GLY A 594 7.77 -9.53 21.40
N ASN A 595 9.09 -9.53 21.20
CA ASN A 595 9.74 -10.38 20.21
C ASN A 595 9.77 -11.84 20.67
N GLU A 596 9.68 -12.75 19.70
CA GLU A 596 9.79 -14.19 19.93
C GLU A 596 11.16 -14.54 20.54
N PRO A 597 11.21 -15.20 21.71
CA PRO A 597 12.46 -15.71 22.24
C PRO A 597 12.93 -16.92 21.40
N PRO A 598 14.24 -17.07 21.13
CA PRO A 598 14.77 -18.18 20.34
C PRO A 598 14.82 -19.52 21.11
N TYR A 599 14.27 -19.58 22.32
CA TYR A 599 14.23 -20.75 23.20
C TYR A 599 12.94 -20.73 24.03
N MET A 600 12.57 -21.88 24.60
CA MET A 600 11.46 -22.02 25.55
C MET A 600 11.81 -21.31 26.88
N THR A 601 10.97 -20.40 27.35
CA THR A 601 11.29 -19.59 28.54
C THR A 601 11.30 -20.43 29.82
N ALA A 602 12.00 -19.99 30.86
CA ALA A 602 12.03 -20.68 32.15
C ALA A 602 10.63 -20.87 32.76
N MET A 603 9.75 -19.88 32.53
CA MET A 603 8.34 -19.94 32.94
C MET A 603 7.57 -20.99 32.17
N ASP A 604 7.73 -21.06 30.85
CA ASP A 604 7.08 -22.09 30.02
C ASP A 604 7.55 -23.49 30.38
N VAL A 605 8.86 -23.68 30.59
CA VAL A 605 9.46 -24.95 31.03
C VAL A 605 8.85 -25.38 32.36
N THR A 606 8.76 -24.45 33.32
CA THR A 606 8.19 -24.73 34.64
C THR A 606 6.70 -25.06 34.57
N GLN A 607 5.92 -24.28 33.81
CA GLN A 607 4.48 -24.47 33.66
C GLN A 607 4.17 -25.81 32.98
N HIS A 608 4.87 -26.12 31.89
CA HIS A 608 4.70 -27.39 31.16
C HIS A 608 5.07 -28.58 32.04
N ALA A 609 6.21 -28.53 32.72
CA ALA A 609 6.66 -29.60 33.61
C ALA A 609 5.68 -29.86 34.76
N ARG A 610 5.15 -28.81 35.39
CA ARG A 610 4.17 -28.93 36.47
C ARG A 610 2.85 -29.54 36.00
N LEU A 611 2.36 -29.16 34.80
CA LEU A 611 1.17 -29.77 34.21
C LEU A 611 1.38 -31.24 33.90
N MET A 612 2.53 -31.59 33.32
CA MET A 612 2.91 -32.98 33.02
C MET A 612 3.06 -33.82 34.29
N ASN A 613 3.58 -33.26 35.38
CA ASN A 613 3.71 -33.96 36.66
C ASN A 613 2.36 -34.12 37.38
N ALA A 614 1.43 -33.17 37.21
CA ALA A 614 0.12 -33.20 37.86
C ALA A 614 -0.88 -34.12 37.15
N HIS A 615 -0.77 -34.28 35.83
CA HIS A 615 -1.78 -34.97 35.01
C HIS A 615 -1.16 -36.07 34.17
N SER A 616 -1.53 -37.33 34.45
CA SER A 616 -1.00 -38.49 33.72
C SER A 616 -1.40 -38.56 32.25
N SER A 617 -2.40 -37.79 31.82
CA SER A 617 -2.80 -37.66 30.41
C SER A 617 -1.82 -36.81 29.59
N TRP A 618 -0.94 -36.05 30.23
CA TRP A 618 0.08 -35.24 29.56
C TRP A 618 1.35 -36.06 29.36
N ASP A 619 1.73 -36.27 28.11
CA ASP A 619 2.89 -37.07 27.72
C ASP A 619 3.80 -36.29 26.74
N LYS A 620 4.73 -37.00 26.08
CA LYS A 620 5.66 -36.42 25.09
C LYS A 620 4.99 -35.75 23.87
N LYS A 621 3.69 -35.98 23.63
CA LYS A 621 2.92 -35.34 22.55
C LYS A 621 2.44 -33.94 22.94
N THR A 622 2.59 -33.54 24.20
CA THR A 622 2.17 -32.22 24.66
C THR A 622 3.23 -31.17 24.34
N ILE A 623 2.81 -30.03 23.79
CA ILE A 623 3.68 -28.90 23.45
C ILE A 623 3.22 -27.59 24.08
N SER A 624 4.15 -26.65 24.23
CA SER A 624 3.86 -25.25 24.55
C SER A 624 3.98 -24.42 23.28
N MET A 625 2.84 -23.91 22.80
CA MET A 625 2.77 -23.00 21.68
C MET A 625 2.79 -21.55 22.15
N THR A 626 3.69 -20.73 21.60
CA THR A 626 3.80 -19.31 21.91
C THR A 626 3.34 -18.46 20.73
N VAL A 627 2.47 -17.50 21.01
CA VAL A 627 1.93 -16.53 20.05
C VAL A 627 2.52 -15.16 20.37
N SER A 628 3.59 -14.77 19.68
CA SER A 628 4.32 -13.53 19.94
C SER A 628 3.76 -12.37 19.10
N PHE A 629 3.43 -11.25 19.74
CA PHE A 629 2.90 -10.06 19.06
C PHE A 629 4.00 -9.09 18.61
N THR A 630 4.34 -9.15 17.33
CA THR A 630 5.24 -8.21 16.66
C THR A 630 4.45 -7.05 16.03
N PRO A 631 5.00 -5.83 15.89
CA PRO A 631 4.30 -4.75 15.18
C PRO A 631 3.90 -5.17 13.75
N GLY A 632 2.60 -5.21 13.46
CA GLY A 632 2.05 -5.56 12.14
C GLY A 632 1.97 -7.06 11.80
N SER A 633 2.42 -7.95 12.67
CA SER A 633 2.40 -9.40 12.45
C SER A 633 2.29 -10.22 13.74
N VAL A 634 2.17 -11.53 13.60
CA VAL A 634 2.22 -12.49 14.71
C VAL A 634 3.22 -13.57 14.37
N SER A 635 4.07 -13.94 15.34
CA SER A 635 4.94 -15.12 15.20
C SER A 635 4.41 -16.26 16.06
N LEU A 636 4.42 -17.47 15.52
CA LEU A 636 3.97 -18.68 16.17
C LEU A 636 5.12 -19.67 16.27
N SER A 637 5.39 -20.15 17.49
CA SER A 637 6.35 -21.22 17.77
C SER A 637 5.71 -22.34 18.57
N SER A 638 6.23 -23.55 18.43
CA SER A 638 5.86 -24.71 19.25
C SER A 638 7.11 -25.34 19.87
N TRP A 639 7.04 -25.63 21.17
CA TRP A 639 8.14 -26.19 21.95
C TRP A 639 7.70 -27.47 22.65
N ALA A 640 8.51 -28.53 22.56
CA ALA A 640 8.42 -29.72 23.40
C ALA A 640 9.42 -29.63 24.53
N LEU A 641 9.07 -30.27 25.65
CA LEU A 641 9.89 -30.31 26.85
C LEU A 641 10.89 -31.46 26.77
N THR A 642 12.18 -31.21 27.02
CA THR A 642 13.17 -32.30 27.08
C THR A 642 13.10 -33.03 28.42
N PRO A 643 13.60 -34.28 28.53
CA PRO A 643 13.66 -34.99 29.81
C PRO A 643 14.43 -34.22 30.90
N GLN A 644 15.43 -33.43 30.50
CA GLN A 644 16.16 -32.54 31.42
C GLN A 644 15.27 -31.36 31.86
N GLY A 645 14.55 -30.74 30.92
CA GLY A 645 13.62 -29.66 31.22
C GLY A 645 12.49 -30.08 32.14
N TYR A 646 11.97 -31.30 31.98
CA TYR A 646 10.94 -31.87 32.87
C TYR A 646 11.41 -31.96 34.32
N LYS A 647 12.57 -32.59 34.55
CA LYS A 647 13.13 -32.74 35.91
C LYS A 647 13.35 -31.39 36.58
N TRP A 648 13.96 -30.46 35.86
CA TRP A 648 14.24 -29.13 36.38
C TRP A 648 12.97 -28.32 36.63
N GLY A 649 12.04 -28.28 35.67
CA GLY A 649 10.81 -27.48 35.77
C GLY A 649 9.85 -27.96 36.87
N ALA A 650 9.81 -29.27 37.14
CA ALA A 650 8.99 -29.81 38.22
C ALA A 650 9.47 -29.38 39.62
N GLU A 651 10.78 -29.17 39.77
CA GLU A 651 11.42 -28.79 41.04
C GLU A 651 11.62 -27.28 41.20
N ASN A 652 11.53 -26.50 40.10
CA ASN A 652 11.78 -25.07 40.11
C ASN A 652 10.82 -24.33 41.06
N LYS A 653 11.38 -23.46 41.91
CA LYS A 653 10.65 -22.60 42.86
C LYS A 653 10.79 -21.10 42.56
N ASP A 654 11.81 -20.71 41.79
CA ASP A 654 12.01 -19.32 41.41
C ASP A 654 11.21 -19.02 40.13
N MET A 655 10.08 -18.33 40.32
CA MET A 655 9.18 -17.88 39.25
C MET A 655 9.33 -16.37 38.96
N GLY A 656 10.26 -15.68 39.62
CA GLY A 656 10.44 -14.23 39.50
C GLY A 656 11.57 -13.84 38.55
N SER A 657 12.61 -14.67 38.49
CA SER A 657 13.80 -14.44 37.67
C SER A 657 13.62 -14.94 36.23
N ASP A 658 14.15 -14.20 35.26
CA ASP A 658 14.17 -14.64 33.86
C ASP A 658 15.20 -15.77 33.61
N GLN A 659 16.23 -15.87 34.47
CA GLN A 659 17.24 -16.93 34.46
C GLN A 659 17.41 -17.54 35.87
N PRO A 660 16.45 -18.36 36.31
CA PRO A 660 16.54 -19.05 37.58
C PRO A 660 17.70 -20.06 37.61
N GLN A 661 18.19 -20.38 38.81
CA GLN A 661 19.35 -21.25 38.98
C GLN A 661 19.15 -22.62 38.31
N GLY A 662 20.12 -23.02 37.49
CA GLY A 662 20.11 -24.31 36.79
C GLY A 662 19.32 -24.32 35.48
N PHE A 663 18.65 -23.23 35.10
CA PHE A 663 17.98 -23.12 33.80
C PHE A 663 18.97 -23.17 32.64
N SER A 664 18.61 -23.88 31.57
CA SER A 664 19.36 -23.97 30.32
C SER A 664 18.40 -23.85 29.13
N THR A 665 18.84 -23.18 28.07
CA THR A 665 18.04 -23.04 26.83
C THR A 665 17.82 -24.38 26.10
N SER A 666 18.59 -25.42 26.43
CA SER A 666 18.42 -26.79 25.92
C SER A 666 17.27 -27.56 26.59
N MET A 667 16.54 -26.95 27.53
CA MET A 667 15.44 -27.59 28.24
C MET A 667 14.14 -27.69 27.42
N GLY A 668 14.06 -26.97 26.30
CA GLY A 668 12.97 -27.07 25.34
C GLY A 668 13.50 -27.25 23.91
N GLU A 669 12.83 -28.08 23.14
CA GLU A 669 13.15 -28.37 21.74
C GLU A 669 12.03 -27.86 20.84
N LYS A 670 12.40 -27.23 19.72
CA LYS A 670 11.43 -26.65 18.80
C LYS A 670 10.79 -27.75 17.96
N CYS A 671 9.46 -27.74 17.90
CA CYS A 671 8.66 -28.74 17.18
C CYS A 671 8.27 -28.25 15.79
N GLN A 672 7.94 -29.21 14.91
CA GLN A 672 7.40 -28.91 13.59
C GLN A 672 5.94 -28.49 13.68
N LEU A 673 5.63 -27.33 13.10
CA LEU A 673 4.30 -26.73 13.12
C LEU A 673 3.88 -26.30 11.73
N LEU A 674 2.67 -26.67 11.34
CA LEU A 674 2.06 -26.30 10.07
C LEU A 674 0.73 -25.58 10.30
N LEU A 675 0.45 -24.57 9.49
CA LEU A 675 -0.83 -23.86 9.50
C LEU A 675 -1.70 -24.38 8.35
N SER A 676 -2.93 -24.80 8.66
CA SER A 676 -3.86 -25.34 7.66
C SER A 676 -5.11 -24.50 7.52
N ASP A 677 -5.47 -24.21 6.26
CA ASP A 677 -6.76 -23.64 5.85
C ASP A 677 -7.80 -24.73 5.49
N LYS A 678 -7.38 -26.00 5.43
CA LYS A 678 -8.24 -27.14 5.06
C LYS A 678 -9.04 -27.69 6.25
N ILE A 679 -8.48 -27.60 7.45
CA ILE A 679 -9.08 -28.08 8.69
C ILE A 679 -9.74 -26.90 9.41
N ARG A 680 -10.86 -27.15 10.08
CA ARG A 680 -11.50 -26.18 10.97
C ARG A 680 -11.52 -26.73 12.38
N GLY A 681 -11.01 -25.94 13.32
CA GLY A 681 -11.17 -26.22 14.75
C GLY A 681 -12.38 -25.49 15.33
N TYR A 682 -12.69 -25.79 16.59
CA TYR A 682 -13.70 -25.11 17.40
C TYR A 682 -13.14 -24.70 18.77
N PHE A 683 -13.94 -24.00 19.58
CA PHE A 683 -13.59 -23.62 20.94
C PHE A 683 -14.52 -24.29 21.94
N LEU A 684 -13.97 -24.58 23.11
CA LEU A 684 -14.72 -24.82 24.33
C LEU A 684 -14.44 -23.68 25.30
N VAL A 685 -15.47 -23.19 25.99
CA VAL A 685 -15.37 -22.07 26.93
C VAL A 685 -16.01 -22.43 28.26
N PRO A 686 -15.70 -21.76 29.37
CA PRO A 686 -16.35 -22.03 30.66
C PRO A 686 -17.87 -21.87 30.55
N GLU A 687 -18.65 -22.63 31.31
CA GLU A 687 -20.13 -22.60 31.24
C GLU A 687 -20.71 -21.19 31.45
N ASN A 688 -20.07 -20.41 32.31
CA ASN A 688 -20.41 -19.02 32.62
C ASN A 688 -19.87 -18.00 31.60
N ASN A 689 -19.26 -18.45 30.49
CA ASN A 689 -18.59 -17.68 29.43
C ASN A 689 -17.37 -16.85 29.86
N SER A 690 -17.14 -16.67 31.16
CA SER A 690 -16.07 -15.85 31.71
C SER A 690 -14.79 -16.68 31.88
N TRP A 691 -13.83 -16.45 30.98
CA TRP A 691 -12.50 -17.05 31.09
C TRP A 691 -11.47 -16.06 31.64
N ASN A 692 -11.65 -14.75 31.45
CA ASN A 692 -10.71 -13.73 31.93
C ASN A 692 -11.09 -13.21 33.33
N TYR A 693 -10.20 -13.40 34.31
CA TYR A 693 -10.38 -12.93 35.68
C TYR A 693 -9.43 -11.78 36.07
N SER A 694 -8.72 -11.15 35.12
CA SER A 694 -7.81 -10.03 35.41
C SER A 694 -8.50 -8.83 36.09
N PHE A 695 -9.79 -8.60 35.87
CA PHE A 695 -10.58 -7.55 36.55
C PHE A 695 -11.43 -8.06 37.71
N MET A 696 -11.35 -9.36 38.00
CA MET A 696 -12.14 -10.06 39.02
C MET A 696 -11.22 -10.93 39.90
N GLY A 697 -10.00 -10.44 40.18
CA GLY A 697 -8.93 -11.25 40.76
C GLY A 697 -9.29 -11.90 42.11
N SER A 698 -10.12 -11.23 42.92
CA SER A 698 -10.61 -11.77 44.20
C SER A 698 -11.48 -13.02 44.03
N ALA A 699 -12.18 -13.18 42.90
CA ALA A 699 -13.04 -14.33 42.64
C ALA A 699 -12.26 -15.57 42.17
N PHE A 700 -11.04 -15.40 41.65
CA PHE A 700 -10.27 -16.48 41.03
C PHE A 700 -9.78 -17.53 42.03
N GLY A 701 -9.35 -17.12 43.23
CA GLY A 701 -8.83 -18.06 44.24
C GLY A 701 -9.82 -19.14 44.67
N GLY A 702 -11.14 -18.88 44.56
CA GLY A 702 -12.19 -19.88 44.80
C GLY A 702 -12.49 -20.80 43.62
N ILE A 703 -12.02 -20.45 42.41
CA ILE A 703 -12.23 -21.18 41.16
C ILE A 703 -11.02 -22.06 40.84
N GLU A 704 -9.81 -21.61 41.20
CA GLU A 704 -8.55 -22.30 40.94
C GLU A 704 -8.55 -23.78 41.39
N LYS A 705 -9.23 -24.07 42.52
CA LYS A 705 -9.31 -25.40 43.13
C LYS A 705 -10.51 -26.24 42.67
N LYS A 706 -11.44 -25.68 41.90
CA LYS A 706 -12.67 -26.35 41.48
C LYS A 706 -12.50 -27.07 40.13
N PRO A 707 -13.28 -28.13 39.86
CA PRO A 707 -13.37 -28.70 38.53
C PRO A 707 -13.84 -27.66 37.50
N VAL A 708 -13.28 -27.70 36.29
CA VAL A 708 -13.59 -26.77 35.22
C VAL A 708 -14.50 -27.46 34.21
N HIS A 709 -15.78 -27.12 34.23
CA HIS A 709 -16.75 -27.55 33.21
C HIS A 709 -16.80 -26.52 32.07
N VAL A 710 -16.81 -27.02 30.83
CA VAL A 710 -16.79 -26.20 29.62
C VAL A 710 -17.92 -26.59 28.68
N LYS A 711 -18.29 -25.68 27.77
CA LYS A 711 -19.31 -25.89 26.72
C LYS A 711 -18.80 -25.40 25.36
N ILE A 712 -19.45 -25.84 24.29
CA ILE A 712 -19.17 -25.33 22.93
C ILE A 712 -19.74 -23.91 22.80
N ASP A 713 -18.86 -22.93 22.60
CA ASP A 713 -19.23 -21.57 22.25
C ASP A 713 -18.03 -20.81 21.68
N THR A 714 -18.24 -19.57 21.24
CA THR A 714 -17.17 -18.65 20.83
C THR A 714 -16.64 -17.88 22.04
N PRO A 715 -15.32 -17.85 22.26
CA PRO A 715 -14.74 -17.12 23.39
C PRO A 715 -14.94 -15.61 23.26
N LEU A 716 -15.31 -14.99 24.39
CA LEU A 716 -15.47 -13.54 24.49
C LEU A 716 -14.11 -12.83 24.41
N PRO A 717 -14.02 -11.61 23.84
CA PRO A 717 -12.80 -10.82 23.85
C PRO A 717 -12.32 -10.47 25.26
N PHE A 718 -11.01 -10.26 25.46
CA PHE A 718 -10.39 -9.96 26.76
C PHE A 718 -11.13 -8.85 27.52
N TYR A 719 -11.50 -7.75 26.84
CA TYR A 719 -12.18 -6.58 27.42
C TYR A 719 -13.72 -6.61 27.28
N SER A 720 -14.32 -7.79 27.09
CA SER A 720 -15.78 -7.97 27.09
C SER A 720 -16.43 -7.48 28.39
N GLY A 721 -17.68 -7.02 28.31
CA GLY A 721 -18.42 -6.51 29.48
C GLY A 721 -18.50 -7.53 30.62
N GLN A 722 -18.69 -8.80 30.30
CA GLN A 722 -18.75 -9.90 31.27
C GLN A 722 -17.43 -10.13 32.02
N HIS A 723 -16.29 -9.79 31.43
CA HIS A 723 -14.99 -9.89 32.09
C HIS A 723 -14.68 -8.71 33.00
N ARG A 724 -15.48 -7.64 32.98
CA ARG A 724 -15.21 -6.39 33.72
C ARG A 724 -16.46 -5.80 34.39
N PRO A 725 -17.27 -6.59 35.11
CA PRO A 725 -18.58 -6.16 35.64
C PRO A 725 -18.50 -4.94 36.57
N LEU A 726 -17.43 -4.84 37.38
CA LEU A 726 -17.20 -3.71 38.30
C LEU A 726 -17.18 -2.34 37.58
N HIS A 727 -16.70 -2.28 36.34
CA HIS A 727 -16.67 -1.02 35.58
C HIS A 727 -18.07 -0.54 35.19
N PHE A 728 -19.02 -1.46 35.03
CA PHE A 728 -20.40 -1.15 34.66
C PHE A 728 -21.27 -0.92 35.89
N GLN A 729 -21.01 -1.62 36.99
CA GLN A 729 -21.67 -1.38 38.28
C GLN A 729 -21.37 0.03 38.81
N ASN A 730 -20.11 0.47 38.78
CA ASN A 730 -19.74 1.83 39.18
C ASN A 730 -20.36 2.93 38.29
N PHE A 731 -20.77 2.59 37.06
CA PHE A 731 -21.48 3.51 36.17
C PHE A 731 -22.95 3.63 36.54
N ALA A 732 -23.60 2.51 36.91
CA ALA A 732 -24.99 2.49 37.37
C ALA A 732 -25.17 3.27 38.69
N GLU A 733 -24.18 3.24 39.59
CA GLU A 733 -24.21 4.04 40.82
C GLU A 733 -24.06 5.56 40.58
N MET A 734 -23.58 5.99 39.41
CA MET A 734 -23.53 7.42 39.04
C MET A 734 -24.81 7.92 38.36
N GLU A 735 -25.69 7.04 37.88
CA GLU A 735 -26.93 7.44 37.17
C GLU A 735 -28.07 7.88 38.12
N ASP A 736 -27.95 7.71 39.43
CA ASP A 736 -28.97 8.15 40.42
C ASP A 736 -28.99 9.66 40.71
N LEU A 737 -28.20 10.45 39.95
CA LEU A 737 -28.21 11.90 39.99
C LEU A 737 -28.48 12.43 38.58
N TRP A 738 -29.75 12.44 38.15
CA TRP A 738 -30.42 13.60 37.54
C TRP A 738 -31.88 13.29 37.14
N ALA A 739 -32.77 14.10 37.73
CA ALA A 739 -34.12 14.54 37.34
C ALA A 739 -34.87 13.81 36.21
N ASP A 740 -36.14 13.49 36.51
CA ASP A 740 -37.22 13.21 35.56
C ASP A 740 -37.12 14.09 34.30
N HIS A 741 -36.71 13.50 33.19
CA HIS A 741 -36.97 14.04 31.86
C HIS A 741 -38.12 13.23 31.27
N ASP A 742 -39.29 13.87 31.14
CA ASP A 742 -40.40 13.35 30.36
C ASP A 742 -39.92 13.02 28.94
N ASP A 743 -39.96 11.74 28.60
CA ASP A 743 -39.71 11.25 27.25
C ASP A 743 -40.93 11.56 26.36
N ASN A 744 -40.89 12.71 25.69
CA ASN A 744 -41.92 13.13 24.73
C ASN A 744 -41.80 12.42 23.36
N PHE A 745 -41.01 11.35 23.23
CA PHE A 745 -40.84 10.58 22.00
C PHE A 745 -40.94 9.06 22.17
N ALA A 746 -41.68 8.59 23.18
CA ALA A 746 -42.18 7.21 23.23
C ALA A 746 -43.45 7.03 22.37
#